data_AF-A0A6N2SN05-F1
#
_entry.id   AF-A0A6N2SN05-F1
#
_cell.length_a   1.000
_cell.length_b   1.000
_cell.length_c   1.000
_cell.angle_alpha   90.00
_cell.angle_beta   90.00
_cell.angle_gamma   90.00
#
_symmetry.space_group_name_H-M   'P 1'
#
loop_
_entity.id
_entity.type
_entity.pdbx_description
1 polymer ?
#
loop_
_entity_poly.entity_id
_entity_poly.type
_entity_poly.pdbx_seq_one_letter_code
_entity_poly.pdbx_strand_id
1 'polypeptide(L)'
;MSREIIANNELDKAEMRLKNSKNEILNISKSSSELGSYAIQLFEDTDFKKNIGGAFGIISGFIVDLTNHEDIKRAILNGSVDVVTGILFKTTPAGLVAGYFVGKALKNAVNDIYDWATNNTSDKPEVTNGFVKVIMPNKTVYVRPVQDLALRKILKISSEPQGSISGGNKNDVLFGGNGNDTLNGGYGKDILIGGKGYDEYYTDDGDIIKDIDHKGSVYFSGGKLTGGKYDKSKKAYVGNNGEIYKLSGSTLKVYKGSSSITIENYSKSKNSLGITLLDQGEISITISDNEKAEGNNGEQSMNFDIKVNGEIPKGEYAIININGQEYLIGTPNPKYNIDTSKYKRTLTYTHKWQGNEEKEEDKKFIISGSVVKSSQDLKVKEIISGNGKIIDDDKDDKQDPEDVDPIIIDLNKNKITSAKLNNTTYFDHDNNNFKEATSWIDKGDAFLALDKNSNGLIDNGNELFGNHTISNTRFKYTNNKATNGYEALKAYDLNGDNVIDSKDEIYDKLVLWKDSNQNAITDKGELIKLKDSGIVSIDLNYKNTNTDEKGNTIKQSSTVTFEDGSTTIANDVWFKVNLDKTKQTSIDEMIKDTLINLNKRQDELIKEYKENNNLNTNDLNDDESLQNILNSDEVLKTYNDKLNTLFTIKSLPQVKAFGNLSSLQEAMANNPKLATMMNLYLLMDEKTKKENISDIIYEWAGVSSVDDSSMRGQVKEKDMIVYEKLSGKPFMQRGYSRNPRQNASAIIIDKIQVFKNYVYANIELQTTYQEVNLDIDTMKFDGKEYRYDFSSIDEYLKTLCNENKKQDIIKFINILKTSLTYKPVATNHLNDYVKNTLPNSLKEFKIFIATLLNNRKIGNDNNQTIYGSNQTDVINGKGGDDKFYGAGGDDLYEFDKNFGNDIIYDTQGDNEIVFTDGIALKDLSFKKLNNDLVILQNKNYINNKTVFY
;
A
#
# COMPACT_ATOMS: atom_id res chain seq x y z
N MET A 1 3.89 -20.74 35.00
CA MET A 1 3.78 -19.26 35.04
C MET A 1 3.09 -18.84 33.75
N SER A 2 2.08 -17.95 33.77
CA SER A 2 1.42 -17.55 32.51
C SER A 2 2.42 -16.78 31.63
N ARG A 3 2.24 -16.85 30.29
CA ARG A 3 3.09 -16.12 29.34
C ARG A 3 3.12 -14.61 29.62
N GLU A 4 2.00 -14.07 30.11
CA GLU A 4 1.90 -12.66 30.54
C GLU A 4 2.76 -12.33 31.75
N ILE A 5 2.81 -13.23 32.75
CA ILE A 5 3.67 -13.02 33.93
C ILE A 5 5.14 -13.12 33.50
N ILE A 6 5.47 -14.06 32.60
CA ILE A 6 6.83 -14.17 32.04
C ILE A 6 7.18 -12.89 31.27
N ALA A 7 6.31 -12.43 30.37
CA ALA A 7 6.52 -11.22 29.59
C ALA A 7 6.69 -9.99 30.48
N ASN A 8 5.81 -9.78 31.47
CA ASN A 8 5.95 -8.68 32.43
C ASN A 8 7.27 -8.76 33.21
N ASN A 9 7.65 -9.94 33.70
CA ASN A 9 8.93 -10.11 34.41
C ASN A 9 10.14 -9.79 33.52
N GLU A 10 10.14 -10.21 32.26
CA GLU A 10 11.22 -9.91 31.32
C GLU A 10 11.24 -8.43 30.93
N LEU A 11 10.07 -7.80 30.75
CA LEU A 11 9.94 -6.37 30.47
C LEU A 11 10.32 -5.50 31.69
N ASP A 12 10.02 -5.94 32.91
CA ASP A 12 10.48 -5.30 34.15
C ASP A 12 12.00 -5.36 34.27
N LYS A 13 12.61 -6.53 34.03
CA LYS A 13 14.07 -6.67 34.00
C LYS A 13 14.69 -5.78 32.93
N ALA A 14 14.08 -5.71 31.75
CA ALA A 14 14.51 -4.85 30.66
C ALA A 14 14.48 -3.36 31.03
N GLU A 15 13.37 -2.87 31.60
CA GLU A 15 13.26 -1.49 32.07
C GLU A 15 14.24 -1.19 33.21
N MET A 16 14.44 -2.10 34.17
CA MET A 16 15.44 -1.92 35.22
C MET A 16 16.87 -1.87 34.66
N ARG A 17 17.22 -2.72 33.69
CA ARG A 17 18.51 -2.68 33.00
C ARG A 17 18.71 -1.34 32.30
N LEU A 18 17.70 -0.89 31.53
CA LEU A 18 17.72 0.42 30.86
C LEU A 18 17.91 1.57 31.84
N LYS A 19 17.19 1.53 32.97
CA LYS A 19 17.29 2.54 34.04
C LYS A 19 18.65 2.53 34.72
N ASN A 20 19.17 1.36 35.06
CA ASN A 20 20.46 1.23 35.74
C ASN A 20 21.62 1.63 34.84
N SER A 21 21.66 1.15 33.59
CA SER A 21 22.68 1.55 32.62
C SER A 21 22.67 3.06 32.38
N LYS A 22 21.50 3.68 32.23
CA LYS A 22 21.42 5.15 32.07
C LYS A 22 21.79 5.92 33.33
N ASN A 23 21.41 5.46 34.52
CA ASN A 23 21.81 6.09 35.79
C ASN A 23 23.31 5.96 36.05
N GLU A 24 23.94 4.83 35.70
CA GLU A 24 25.38 4.64 35.78
C GLU A 24 26.11 5.58 34.83
N ILE A 25 25.64 5.74 33.59
CA ILE A 25 26.17 6.73 32.63
C ILE A 25 26.00 8.16 33.16
N LEU A 26 24.84 8.48 33.77
CA LEU A 26 24.58 9.80 34.35
C LEU A 26 25.46 10.08 35.58
N ASN A 27 25.79 9.06 36.36
CA ASN A 27 26.69 9.17 37.51
C ASN A 27 28.15 9.29 37.05
N ILE A 28 28.56 8.54 36.04
CA ILE A 28 29.91 8.65 35.42
C ILE A 28 30.08 10.04 34.77
N SER A 29 29.04 10.58 34.13
CA SER A 29 29.07 11.92 33.55
C SER A 29 29.10 13.02 34.62
N LYS A 30 28.39 12.85 35.73
CA LYS A 30 28.48 13.77 36.88
C LYS A 30 29.86 13.71 37.55
N SER A 31 30.39 12.53 37.85
CA SER A 31 31.71 12.37 38.46
C SER A 31 32.84 12.90 37.56
N SER A 32 32.72 12.75 36.23
CA SER A 32 33.68 13.35 35.29
C SER A 32 33.57 14.87 35.22
N SER A 33 32.37 15.44 35.36
CA SER A 33 32.17 16.90 35.48
C SER A 33 32.71 17.47 36.80
N GLU A 34 32.56 16.74 37.91
CA GLU A 34 33.11 17.10 39.22
C GLU A 34 34.65 17.03 39.23
N LEU A 35 35.24 16.01 38.58
CA LEU A 35 36.69 15.90 38.38
C LEU A 35 37.24 17.00 37.47
N GLY A 36 36.51 17.36 36.41
CA GLY A 36 36.84 18.52 35.58
C GLY A 36 36.82 19.83 36.38
N SER A 37 35.85 19.97 37.30
CA SER A 37 35.73 21.13 38.18
C SER A 37 36.85 21.19 39.23
N TYR A 38 37.27 20.04 39.76
CA TYR A 38 38.38 19.92 40.72
C TYR A 38 39.75 20.15 40.05
N ALA A 39 39.91 19.70 38.80
CA ALA A 39 41.11 19.97 38.00
C ALA A 39 41.26 21.47 37.69
N ILE A 40 40.16 22.18 37.42
CA ILE A 40 40.16 23.64 37.25
C ILE A 40 40.54 24.35 38.56
N GLN A 41 40.10 23.83 39.71
CA GLN A 41 40.44 24.37 41.03
C GLN A 41 41.93 24.22 41.39
N LEU A 42 42.59 23.14 40.96
CA LEU A 42 44.03 22.91 41.17
C LEU A 42 44.93 23.78 40.28
N PHE A 43 44.39 24.37 39.20
CA PHE A 43 45.12 25.28 38.32
C PHE A 43 45.30 26.70 38.91
N GLU A 44 44.59 27.03 39.99
CA GLU A 44 44.64 28.35 40.62
C GLU A 44 45.63 28.44 41.81
N ASP A 45 46.31 27.36 42.16
CA ASP A 45 47.24 27.33 43.30
C ASP A 45 48.72 27.55 42.89
N THR A 46 49.30 28.62 43.44
CA THR A 46 50.61 29.19 43.07
C THR A 46 51.84 28.46 43.62
N ASP A 47 51.69 27.47 44.51
CA ASP A 47 52.83 26.89 45.26
C ASP A 47 53.55 25.70 44.59
N PHE A 48 53.09 25.19 43.45
CA PHE A 48 53.65 23.97 42.83
C PHE A 48 54.82 24.22 41.84
N LYS A 49 55.62 25.28 42.03
CA LYS A 49 56.73 25.66 41.13
C LYS A 49 58.14 25.26 41.59
N LYS A 50 58.30 24.51 42.68
CA LYS A 50 59.61 24.11 43.21
C LYS A 50 59.69 22.60 43.47
N ASN A 51 60.17 21.82 42.50
CA ASN A 51 61.18 20.76 42.66
C ASN A 51 61.21 19.79 41.47
N ILE A 52 62.40 19.20 41.26
CA ILE A 52 62.95 18.59 40.05
C ILE A 52 62.77 17.05 40.05
N GLY A 53 62.65 16.43 38.87
CA GLY A 53 63.52 15.29 38.50
C GLY A 53 62.89 13.93 38.13
N GLY A 54 63.24 13.45 36.93
CA GLY A 54 63.53 12.02 36.67
C GLY A 54 62.41 11.15 36.10
N ALA A 55 62.53 10.78 34.83
CA ALA A 55 61.70 9.79 34.14
C ALA A 55 62.04 8.34 34.53
N PHE A 56 61.04 7.45 34.46
CA PHE A 56 61.01 6.08 33.87
C PHE A 56 60.09 5.12 34.65
N GLY A 57 59.10 4.48 33.99
CA GLY A 57 58.46 3.26 34.49
C GLY A 57 56.96 2.99 34.29
N ILE A 58 56.20 3.72 33.44
CA ILE A 58 54.72 3.68 33.53
C ILE A 58 54.02 2.88 32.40
N ILE A 59 54.69 2.52 31.30
CA ILE A 59 54.03 1.80 30.19
C ILE A 59 53.86 0.29 30.49
N SER A 60 54.56 -0.26 31.49
CA SER A 60 54.57 -1.70 31.78
C SER A 60 53.42 -2.19 32.67
N GLY A 61 52.75 -1.31 33.43
CA GLY A 61 51.70 -1.71 34.39
C GLY A 61 50.32 -1.80 33.77
N PHE A 62 50.02 -0.93 32.80
CA PHE A 62 48.70 -0.81 32.16
C PHE A 62 48.30 -2.09 31.38
N ILE A 63 49.29 -2.82 30.85
CA ILE A 63 49.06 -4.06 30.10
C ILE A 63 48.97 -5.30 31.03
N VAL A 64 49.59 -5.24 32.21
CA VAL A 64 49.63 -6.36 33.17
C VAL A 64 48.35 -6.45 34.01
N ASP A 65 47.70 -5.32 34.32
CA ASP A 65 46.45 -5.35 35.10
C ASP A 65 45.21 -5.71 34.25
N LEU A 66 45.24 -5.43 32.93
CA LEU A 66 44.20 -5.88 31.98
C LEU A 66 44.17 -7.40 31.79
N THR A 67 45.24 -8.12 32.16
CA THR A 67 45.36 -9.57 31.94
C THR A 67 44.94 -10.44 33.14
N ASN A 68 44.59 -9.85 34.31
CA ASN A 68 44.40 -10.60 35.56
C ASN A 68 42.99 -10.57 36.21
N HIS A 69 41.94 -10.12 35.53
CA HIS A 69 40.53 -10.28 35.96
C HIS A 69 40.19 -9.82 37.40
N GLU A 70 40.49 -8.57 37.79
CA GLU A 70 39.91 -7.95 39.00
C GLU A 70 38.79 -6.94 38.71
N ASP A 71 37.93 -6.73 39.72
CA ASP A 71 36.64 -6.02 39.71
C ASP A 71 36.71 -4.59 39.12
N ILE A 72 35.80 -4.30 38.18
CA ILE A 72 35.79 -3.10 37.29
C ILE A 72 35.81 -1.79 38.08
N LYS A 73 35.24 -1.77 39.30
CA LYS A 73 35.24 -0.60 40.19
C LYS A 73 36.64 -0.18 40.67
N ARG A 74 37.59 -1.11 40.84
CA ARG A 74 38.96 -0.81 41.28
C ARG A 74 39.86 -0.34 40.14
N ALA A 75 39.66 -0.88 38.93
CA ALA A 75 40.41 -0.49 37.73
C ALA A 75 40.16 0.99 37.35
N ILE A 76 38.91 1.45 37.47
CA ILE A 76 38.55 2.85 37.21
C ILE A 76 39.09 3.78 38.30
N LEU A 77 39.06 3.36 39.57
CA LEU A 77 39.59 4.18 40.68
C LEU A 77 41.11 4.37 40.58
N ASN A 78 41.86 3.33 40.21
CA ASN A 78 43.32 3.42 40.07
C ASN A 78 43.74 4.16 38.80
N GLY A 79 43.05 3.97 37.67
CA GLY A 79 43.28 4.73 36.44
C GLY A 79 43.03 6.24 36.60
N SER A 80 42.12 6.62 37.50
CA SER A 80 41.86 8.02 37.84
C SER A 80 43.00 8.67 38.64
N VAL A 81 43.74 7.89 39.43
CA VAL A 81 44.90 8.36 40.20
C VAL A 81 46.15 8.45 39.32
N ASP A 82 46.32 7.54 38.36
CA ASP A 82 47.48 7.55 37.45
C ASP A 82 47.42 8.65 36.37
N VAL A 83 46.23 9.03 35.92
CA VAL A 83 46.03 10.21 35.05
C VAL A 83 46.44 11.50 35.77
N VAL A 84 46.19 11.59 37.09
CA VAL A 84 46.61 12.73 37.91
C VAL A 84 48.14 12.82 38.01
N THR A 85 48.83 11.68 38.08
CA THR A 85 50.31 11.64 38.13
C THR A 85 50.96 11.96 36.78
N GLY A 86 50.27 11.72 35.65
CA GLY A 86 50.75 12.00 34.29
C GLY A 86 50.64 13.46 33.84
N ILE A 87 49.91 14.31 34.58
CA ILE A 87 49.74 15.75 34.25
C ILE A 87 51.02 16.57 34.48
N LEU A 88 52.02 16.00 35.16
CA LEU A 88 53.30 16.66 35.40
C LEU A 88 54.31 16.36 34.29
N PHE A 89 54.30 17.08 33.16
CA PHE A 89 55.52 17.55 32.44
C PHE A 89 55.21 18.57 31.31
N LYS A 90 55.36 19.86 31.67
CA LYS A 90 55.70 21.09 30.91
C LYS A 90 54.85 21.65 29.74
N THR A 91 54.04 22.65 30.12
CA THR A 91 54.01 24.06 29.64
C THR A 91 54.13 24.36 28.14
N THR A 92 53.00 24.31 27.44
CA THR A 92 52.66 25.14 26.24
C THR A 92 51.13 25.09 26.03
N PRO A 93 50.55 25.91 25.13
CA PRO A 93 49.12 25.88 24.74
C PRO A 93 48.56 24.48 24.39
N ALA A 94 49.44 23.49 24.19
CA ALA A 94 49.14 22.07 24.12
C ALA A 94 48.46 21.48 25.39
N GLY A 95 48.56 22.13 26.56
CA GLY A 95 47.88 21.67 27.79
C GLY A 95 46.35 21.82 27.76
N LEU A 96 45.83 22.83 27.06
CA LEU A 96 44.38 23.00 26.81
C LEU A 96 43.86 21.96 25.82
N VAL A 97 44.71 21.59 24.86
CA VAL A 97 44.45 20.55 23.87
C VAL A 97 44.44 19.16 24.54
N ALA A 98 45.34 18.92 25.51
CA ALA A 98 45.35 17.69 26.30
C ALA A 98 44.11 17.55 27.20
N GLY A 99 43.63 18.63 27.84
CA GLY A 99 42.36 18.62 28.60
C GLY A 99 41.13 18.33 27.73
N TYR A 100 41.10 18.91 26.52
CA TYR A 100 40.07 18.63 25.51
C TYR A 100 40.14 17.19 24.98
N PHE A 101 41.34 16.66 24.74
CA PHE A 101 41.53 15.27 24.32
C PHE A 101 41.28 14.27 25.44
N VAL A 102 41.53 14.60 26.70
CA VAL A 102 41.17 13.77 27.87
C VAL A 102 39.66 13.78 28.08
N GLY A 103 38.98 14.92 27.94
CA GLY A 103 37.50 14.97 27.95
C GLY A 103 36.86 14.23 26.77
N LYS A 104 37.47 14.29 25.58
CA LYS A 104 37.02 13.56 24.38
C LYS A 104 37.34 12.06 24.47
N ALA A 105 38.49 11.68 25.03
CA ALA A 105 38.87 10.29 25.27
C ALA A 105 38.05 9.67 26.42
N LEU A 106 37.66 10.42 27.44
CA LEU A 106 36.72 9.97 28.48
C LEU A 106 35.30 9.87 27.94
N LYS A 107 34.85 10.79 27.09
CA LYS A 107 33.54 10.71 26.43
C LYS A 107 33.46 9.55 25.44
N ASN A 108 34.54 9.32 24.68
CA ASN A 108 34.68 8.16 23.81
C ASN A 108 34.82 6.89 24.63
N ALA A 109 35.59 6.85 25.72
CA ALA A 109 35.66 5.69 26.61
C ALA A 109 34.32 5.41 27.31
N VAL A 110 33.50 6.41 27.63
CA VAL A 110 32.14 6.24 28.17
C VAL A 110 31.19 5.71 27.10
N ASN A 111 31.32 6.16 25.85
CA ASN A 111 30.58 5.61 24.71
C ASN A 111 31.07 4.21 24.35
N ASP A 112 32.36 3.92 24.45
CA ASP A 112 32.96 2.62 24.22
C ASP A 112 32.63 1.66 25.37
N ILE A 113 32.50 2.15 26.61
CA ILE A 113 31.97 1.39 27.76
C ILE A 113 30.46 1.19 27.60
N TYR A 114 29.71 2.15 27.08
CA TYR A 114 28.29 1.99 26.74
C TYR A 114 28.12 0.98 25.61
N ASP A 115 28.92 1.05 24.56
CA ASP A 115 28.89 0.15 23.43
C ASP A 115 29.43 -1.23 23.83
N TRP A 116 30.47 -1.33 24.65
CA TRP A 116 30.98 -2.60 25.18
C TRP A 116 30.01 -3.24 26.19
N ALA A 117 29.39 -2.46 27.07
CA ALA A 117 28.37 -2.94 28.01
C ALA A 117 27.04 -3.29 27.31
N THR A 118 26.74 -2.70 26.14
CA THR A 118 25.50 -2.95 25.40
C THR A 118 25.64 -3.90 24.20
N ASN A 119 26.85 -4.12 23.66
CA ASN A 119 27.11 -5.01 22.51
C ASN A 119 27.45 -6.46 22.92
N ASN A 120 27.69 -6.75 24.21
CA ASN A 120 28.05 -8.10 24.68
C ASN A 120 26.92 -8.88 25.35
N THR A 121 25.65 -8.43 25.26
CA THR A 121 24.51 -9.19 25.81
C THR A 121 23.47 -9.46 24.74
N SER A 122 23.14 -10.74 24.52
CA SER A 122 22.15 -11.25 23.55
C SER A 122 20.69 -10.82 23.82
N ASP A 123 20.44 -9.99 24.84
CA ASP A 123 19.12 -9.63 25.37
C ASP A 123 18.96 -8.09 25.51
N LYS A 124 19.30 -7.30 24.47
CA LYS A 124 19.09 -5.84 24.50
C LYS A 124 17.60 -5.51 24.28
N PRO A 125 16.92 -4.85 25.24
CA PRO A 125 15.57 -4.36 25.00
C PRO A 125 15.59 -3.13 24.09
N GLU A 126 14.79 -3.16 23.04
CA GLU A 126 14.53 -2.04 22.13
C GLU A 126 13.55 -1.07 22.80
N VAL A 127 13.80 0.24 22.72
CA VAL A 127 12.80 1.25 23.08
C VAL A 127 12.48 2.08 21.85
N THR A 128 11.24 1.99 21.38
CA THR A 128 10.77 2.77 20.24
C THR A 128 9.48 3.44 20.66
N ASN A 129 9.38 4.75 20.47
CA ASN A 129 8.08 5.42 20.51
C ASN A 129 7.31 5.28 21.85
N GLY A 130 8.05 5.15 22.96
CA GLY A 130 7.53 4.98 24.31
C GLY A 130 7.26 3.52 24.73
N PHE A 131 7.51 2.55 23.86
CA PHE A 131 7.36 1.12 24.13
C PHE A 131 8.72 0.46 24.33
N VAL A 132 8.82 -0.40 25.33
CA VAL A 132 9.95 -1.31 25.56
C VAL A 132 9.62 -2.67 24.93
N LYS A 133 10.52 -3.20 24.11
CA LYS A 133 10.40 -4.46 23.39
C LYS A 133 11.59 -5.36 23.72
N VAL A 134 11.34 -6.63 23.98
CA VAL A 134 12.33 -7.67 24.25
C VAL A 134 12.13 -8.78 23.21
N ILE A 135 13.22 -9.17 22.54
CA ILE A 135 13.23 -10.35 21.67
C ILE A 135 13.99 -11.44 22.42
N MET A 136 13.29 -12.49 22.82
CA MET A 136 13.87 -13.64 23.51
C MET A 136 14.76 -14.44 22.55
N PRO A 137 15.69 -15.28 23.05
CA PRO A 137 16.57 -16.10 22.20
C PRO A 137 15.83 -17.03 21.22
N ASN A 138 14.61 -17.45 21.55
CA ASN A 138 13.74 -18.25 20.68
C ASN A 138 12.98 -17.41 19.62
N LYS A 139 13.28 -16.10 19.55
CA LYS A 139 12.64 -15.05 18.74
C LYS A 139 11.23 -14.64 19.18
N THR A 140 10.80 -15.03 20.37
CA THR A 140 9.54 -14.52 20.96
C THR A 140 9.68 -13.04 21.29
N VAL A 141 8.69 -12.24 20.91
CA VAL A 141 8.61 -10.81 21.16
C VAL A 141 7.72 -10.54 22.38
N TYR A 142 8.23 -9.78 23.34
CA TYR A 142 7.45 -9.15 24.40
C TYR A 142 7.53 -7.64 24.25
N VAL A 143 6.42 -6.91 24.33
CA VAL A 143 6.43 -5.45 24.18
C VAL A 143 5.38 -4.77 25.04
N ARG A 144 5.71 -3.67 25.71
CA ARG A 144 4.76 -2.85 26.50
C ARG A 144 5.14 -1.36 26.53
N PRO A 145 4.24 -0.44 26.90
CA PRO A 145 4.63 0.92 27.25
C PRO A 145 5.61 0.91 28.42
N VAL A 146 6.63 1.76 28.37
CA VAL A 146 7.54 1.97 29.50
C VAL A 146 6.69 2.36 30.72
N GLN A 147 6.80 1.63 31.83
CA GLN A 147 6.00 1.89 33.04
C GLN A 147 6.75 2.72 34.08
N ASP A 148 8.08 2.60 34.12
CA ASP A 148 8.90 3.31 35.11
C ASP A 148 8.91 4.83 34.83
N LEU A 149 8.30 5.61 35.72
CA LEU A 149 8.20 7.07 35.62
C LEU A 149 9.56 7.78 35.58
N ALA A 150 10.58 7.24 36.26
CA ALA A 150 11.93 7.81 36.21
C ALA A 150 12.59 7.50 34.86
N LEU A 151 12.38 6.30 34.34
CA LEU A 151 12.83 5.93 33.00
C LEU A 151 12.12 6.73 31.92
N ARG A 152 10.80 6.99 32.04
CA ARG A 152 10.06 7.90 31.14
C ARG A 152 10.68 9.29 31.12
N LYS A 153 11.03 9.86 32.28
CA LYS A 153 11.73 11.15 32.38
C LYS A 153 13.10 11.12 31.71
N ILE A 154 13.88 10.05 31.95
CA ILE A 154 15.21 9.85 31.33
C ILE A 154 15.08 9.70 29.80
N LEU A 155 13.99 9.10 29.32
CA LEU A 155 13.68 8.90 27.90
C LEU A 155 12.92 10.05 27.25
N LYS A 156 12.63 11.14 27.99
CA LYS A 156 11.83 12.29 27.55
C LYS A 156 10.44 11.90 27.00
N ILE A 157 9.81 10.87 27.57
CA ILE A 157 8.45 10.44 27.23
C ILE A 157 7.47 11.34 28.04
N SER A 158 6.83 12.30 27.36
CA SER A 158 5.98 13.33 27.98
C SER A 158 4.49 12.97 28.08
N SER A 159 4.02 11.94 27.37
CA SER A 159 2.64 11.43 27.35
C SER A 159 2.59 9.90 27.48
N GLU A 160 1.39 9.33 27.73
CA GLU A 160 1.22 7.87 27.64
C GLU A 160 1.50 7.41 26.19
N PRO A 161 2.37 6.39 25.98
CA PRO A 161 2.71 5.91 24.65
C PRO A 161 1.49 5.35 23.94
N GLN A 162 1.22 5.81 22.72
CA GLN A 162 0.18 5.25 21.83
C GLN A 162 0.77 4.89 20.46
N GLY A 163 0.46 3.72 19.89
CA GLY A 163 0.65 3.43 18.47
C GLY A 163 0.93 1.97 18.11
N SER A 164 1.57 1.74 16.96
CA SER A 164 1.69 0.39 16.38
C SER A 164 2.82 -0.46 16.98
N ILE A 165 2.47 -1.67 17.41
CA ILE A 165 3.36 -2.71 17.94
C ILE A 165 3.10 -4.04 17.22
N SER A 166 4.17 -4.79 16.89
CA SER A 166 4.08 -6.06 16.15
C SER A 166 4.84 -7.18 16.85
N GLY A 167 4.21 -8.33 16.97
CA GLY A 167 4.84 -9.64 17.14
C GLY A 167 5.41 -10.11 15.81
N GLY A 168 6.38 -11.00 15.90
CA GLY A 168 7.08 -11.60 14.77
C GLY A 168 6.42 -12.90 14.35
N ASN A 169 7.23 -13.97 14.22
CA ASN A 169 6.76 -15.27 13.75
C ASN A 169 6.66 -16.31 14.89
N LYS A 170 6.56 -15.84 16.14
CA LYS A 170 6.59 -16.66 17.35
C LYS A 170 5.42 -16.27 18.24
N ASN A 171 5.24 -17.07 19.29
CA ASN A 171 4.17 -16.88 20.28
C ASN A 171 4.51 -15.70 21.20
N ASP A 172 3.97 -14.54 20.87
CA ASP A 172 4.38 -13.24 21.38
C ASP A 172 3.39 -12.67 22.40
N VAL A 173 3.81 -11.62 23.13
CA VAL A 173 2.96 -10.93 24.12
C VAL A 173 3.11 -9.42 23.98
N LEU A 174 2.02 -8.76 23.57
CA LEU A 174 1.96 -7.35 23.24
C LEU A 174 1.03 -6.63 24.22
N PHE A 175 1.50 -5.55 24.84
CA PHE A 175 0.71 -4.66 25.69
C PHE A 175 0.63 -3.28 25.03
N GLY A 176 -0.58 -2.73 24.80
CA GLY A 176 -0.84 -1.44 24.16
C GLY A 176 -0.73 -0.27 25.14
N GLY A 177 -1.37 -0.36 26.31
CA GLY A 177 -1.32 0.68 27.33
C GLY A 177 -2.53 1.59 27.37
N ASN A 178 -2.28 2.90 27.38
CA ASN A 178 -3.32 3.92 27.28
C ASN A 178 -3.13 4.65 25.96
N GLY A 179 -4.19 4.90 25.22
CA GLY A 179 -4.15 5.51 23.90
C GLY A 179 -4.82 4.61 22.87
N ASN A 180 -4.90 5.06 21.62
CA ASN A 180 -5.39 4.21 20.55
C ASN A 180 -4.21 3.44 19.96
N ASP A 181 -4.09 2.15 20.26
CA ASP A 181 -2.96 1.32 19.88
C ASP A 181 -3.27 0.39 18.70
N THR A 182 -2.24 0.00 17.95
CA THR A 182 -2.36 -1.01 16.89
C THR A 182 -1.51 -2.22 17.25
N LEU A 183 -2.14 -3.31 17.67
CA LEU A 183 -1.49 -4.54 18.11
C LEU A 183 -1.55 -5.59 17.01
N ASN A 184 -0.41 -5.89 16.38
CA ASN A 184 -0.29 -6.95 15.37
C ASN A 184 0.41 -8.17 15.96
N GLY A 185 -0.27 -9.31 16.10
CA GLY A 185 0.35 -10.54 16.61
C GLY A 185 1.47 -11.07 15.71
N GLY A 186 1.32 -10.91 14.39
CA GLY A 186 2.18 -11.59 13.44
C GLY A 186 1.75 -13.05 13.27
N TYR A 187 2.72 -13.96 13.10
CA TYR A 187 2.43 -15.40 13.08
C TYR A 187 2.72 -16.01 14.44
N GLY A 188 1.87 -16.90 14.91
CA GLY A 188 2.05 -17.51 16.22
C GLY A 188 0.72 -17.62 16.94
N LYS A 189 0.80 -17.96 18.23
CA LYS A 189 -0.35 -17.91 19.14
C LYS A 189 -0.10 -16.81 20.14
N ASP A 190 -0.46 -15.61 19.79
CA ASP A 190 -0.03 -14.40 20.47
C ASP A 190 -1.00 -14.00 21.59
N ILE A 191 -0.55 -13.11 22.46
CA ILE A 191 -1.39 -12.48 23.48
C ILE A 191 -1.32 -10.96 23.27
N LEU A 192 -2.45 -10.37 22.88
CA LEU A 192 -2.59 -8.95 22.59
C LEU A 192 -3.43 -8.28 23.67
N ILE A 193 -2.86 -7.34 24.40
CA ILE A 193 -3.48 -6.69 25.56
C ILE A 193 -3.55 -5.19 25.28
N GLY A 194 -4.67 -4.68 24.77
CA GLY A 194 -4.75 -3.27 24.32
C GLY A 194 -4.70 -2.30 25.48
N GLY A 195 -5.67 -2.33 26.39
CA GLY A 195 -5.66 -1.49 27.57
C GLY A 195 -6.79 -0.47 27.52
N LYS A 196 -6.49 0.83 27.62
CA LYS A 196 -7.49 1.89 27.51
C LYS A 196 -7.33 2.65 26.21
N GLY A 197 -8.41 2.91 25.51
CA GLY A 197 -8.44 3.63 24.25
C GLY A 197 -9.03 2.76 23.16
N TYR A 198 -9.12 3.29 21.94
CA TYR A 198 -9.66 2.55 20.82
C TYR A 198 -8.53 1.77 20.14
N ASP A 199 -8.43 0.48 20.48
CA ASP A 199 -7.32 -0.37 20.02
C ASP A 199 -7.67 -1.19 18.79
N GLU A 200 -6.73 -1.36 17.85
CA GLU A 200 -6.86 -2.21 16.67
C GLU A 200 -6.02 -3.47 16.82
N TYR A 201 -6.66 -4.64 16.78
CA TYR A 201 -6.03 -5.94 16.95
C TYR A 201 -5.95 -6.69 15.61
N TYR A 202 -4.74 -6.96 15.13
CA TYR A 202 -4.49 -7.79 13.95
C TYR A 202 -4.02 -9.17 14.40
N THR A 203 -4.81 -10.19 14.09
CA THR A 203 -4.66 -11.54 14.67
C THR A 203 -4.52 -12.64 13.63
N ASP A 204 -3.78 -13.69 14.01
CA ASP A 204 -3.63 -14.95 13.31
C ASP A 204 -4.20 -16.14 14.12
N ASP A 205 -4.10 -17.36 13.58
CA ASP A 205 -4.63 -18.57 14.19
C ASP A 205 -4.04 -18.87 15.57
N GLY A 206 -4.90 -18.78 16.59
CA GLY A 206 -4.62 -19.16 17.97
C GLY A 206 -4.35 -17.98 18.90
N ASP A 207 -4.51 -16.75 18.42
CA ASP A 207 -4.29 -15.54 19.21
C ASP A 207 -5.31 -15.31 20.31
N ILE A 208 -4.89 -14.57 21.33
CA ILE A 208 -5.69 -14.19 22.49
C ILE A 208 -5.68 -12.67 22.61
N ILE A 209 -6.85 -12.05 22.61
CA ILE A 209 -7.05 -10.61 22.86
C ILE A 209 -7.58 -10.40 24.28
N LYS A 210 -7.06 -9.39 24.96
CA LYS A 210 -7.56 -8.92 26.25
C LYS A 210 -7.70 -7.41 26.25
N ASP A 211 -8.92 -6.95 26.45
CA ASP A 211 -9.23 -5.52 26.46
C ASP A 211 -10.06 -5.18 27.70
N ILE A 212 -9.61 -4.19 28.47
CA ILE A 212 -10.23 -3.85 29.76
C ILE A 212 -11.30 -2.77 29.61
N ASP A 213 -11.19 -1.89 28.61
CA ASP A 213 -12.10 -0.76 28.43
C ASP A 213 -13.19 -1.04 27.38
N HIS A 214 -13.02 -2.15 26.66
CA HIS A 214 -13.90 -2.74 25.65
C HIS A 214 -14.00 -1.95 24.35
N LYS A 215 -13.10 -1.01 24.08
CA LYS A 215 -13.12 -0.17 22.88
C LYS A 215 -12.05 -0.64 21.90
N GLY A 216 -12.38 -0.65 20.62
CA GLY A 216 -11.43 -1.08 19.60
C GLY A 216 -12.07 -1.82 18.46
N SER A 217 -11.24 -2.48 17.66
CA SER A 217 -11.60 -3.29 16.50
C SER A 217 -10.70 -4.51 16.40
N VAL A 218 -11.27 -5.65 16.00
CA VAL A 218 -10.51 -6.87 15.78
C VAL A 218 -10.52 -7.24 14.31
N TYR A 219 -9.35 -7.56 13.77
CA TYR A 219 -9.13 -8.03 12.41
C TYR A 219 -8.63 -9.47 12.47
N PHE A 220 -9.39 -10.39 11.86
CA PHE A 220 -9.10 -11.82 11.87
C PHE A 220 -9.37 -12.44 10.49
N SER A 221 -8.39 -13.19 9.97
CA SER A 221 -8.39 -13.77 8.62
C SER A 221 -8.77 -12.74 7.54
N GLY A 222 -8.10 -11.57 7.57
CA GLY A 222 -8.24 -10.52 6.56
C GLY A 222 -9.51 -9.65 6.64
N GLY A 223 -10.36 -9.82 7.66
CA GLY A 223 -11.59 -9.04 7.81
C GLY A 223 -11.83 -8.51 9.22
N LYS A 224 -12.51 -7.36 9.32
CA LYS A 224 -12.95 -6.77 10.60
C LYS A 224 -14.12 -7.55 11.18
N LEU A 225 -13.99 -7.95 12.44
CA LEU A 225 -15.06 -8.59 13.20
C LEU A 225 -16.10 -7.55 13.61
N THR A 226 -17.34 -7.77 13.22
CA THR A 226 -18.48 -6.90 13.55
C THR A 226 -19.53 -7.61 14.40
N GLY A 227 -19.36 -8.91 14.65
CA GLY A 227 -20.29 -9.74 15.39
C GLY A 227 -21.24 -10.54 14.49
N GLY A 228 -22.36 -10.96 15.06
CA GLY A 228 -23.22 -11.95 14.41
C GLY A 228 -24.54 -12.20 15.14
N LYS A 229 -25.40 -12.97 14.48
CA LYS A 229 -26.74 -13.32 14.97
C LYS A 229 -26.75 -14.73 15.54
N TYR A 230 -27.48 -14.95 16.63
CA TYR A 230 -27.55 -16.26 17.27
C TYR A 230 -28.24 -17.29 16.37
N ASP A 231 -27.54 -18.37 16.04
CA ASP A 231 -28.05 -19.51 15.30
C ASP A 231 -28.26 -20.70 16.25
N LYS A 232 -29.53 -21.11 16.42
CA LYS A 232 -29.91 -22.21 17.31
C LYS A 232 -29.32 -23.55 16.90
N SER A 233 -29.19 -23.81 15.59
CA SER A 233 -28.70 -25.08 15.07
C SER A 233 -27.19 -25.24 15.36
N LYS A 234 -26.44 -24.15 15.21
CA LYS A 234 -24.98 -24.11 15.46
C LYS A 234 -24.63 -23.84 16.92
N LYS A 235 -25.62 -23.45 17.75
CA LYS A 235 -25.44 -23.02 19.14
C LYS A 235 -24.32 -21.96 19.27
N ALA A 236 -24.31 -21.02 18.33
CA ALA A 236 -23.27 -20.00 18.19
C ALA A 236 -23.85 -18.79 17.46
N TYR A 237 -23.17 -17.64 17.57
CA TYR A 237 -23.50 -16.49 16.72
C TYR A 237 -22.79 -16.64 15.38
N VAL A 238 -23.46 -16.29 14.29
CA VAL A 238 -22.93 -16.40 12.94
C VAL A 238 -22.81 -15.00 12.34
N GLY A 239 -21.60 -14.65 11.93
CA GLY A 239 -21.31 -13.41 11.22
C GLY A 239 -21.73 -13.48 9.75
N ASN A 240 -21.81 -12.30 9.11
CA ASN A 240 -22.21 -12.20 7.71
C ASN A 240 -21.14 -12.77 6.75
N ASN A 241 -19.88 -12.88 7.19
CA ASN A 241 -18.75 -13.32 6.37
C ASN A 241 -18.24 -14.71 6.78
N GLY A 242 -19.10 -15.51 7.42
CA GLY A 242 -18.82 -16.91 7.77
C GLY A 242 -18.14 -17.11 9.13
N GLU A 243 -17.91 -16.05 9.90
CA GLU A 243 -17.39 -16.15 11.26
C GLU A 243 -18.37 -16.87 12.19
N ILE A 244 -17.86 -17.72 13.07
CA ILE A 244 -18.66 -18.36 14.13
C ILE A 244 -18.15 -17.86 15.48
N TYR A 245 -19.00 -17.18 16.24
CA TYR A 245 -18.68 -16.66 17.55
C TYR A 245 -19.32 -17.51 18.65
N LYS A 246 -18.50 -18.05 19.55
CA LYS A 246 -18.93 -18.87 20.68
C LYS A 246 -18.59 -18.14 21.98
N LEU A 247 -19.61 -17.63 22.66
CA LEU A 247 -19.47 -16.95 23.93
C LEU A 247 -19.64 -17.94 25.09
N SER A 248 -18.65 -18.01 25.98
CA SER A 248 -18.68 -18.78 27.23
C SER A 248 -18.21 -17.91 28.39
N GLY A 249 -19.14 -17.52 29.27
CA GLY A 249 -18.85 -16.50 30.29
C GLY A 249 -18.48 -15.16 29.64
N SER A 250 -17.30 -14.64 29.97
CA SER A 250 -16.70 -13.44 29.35
C SER A 250 -15.70 -13.77 28.24
N THR A 251 -15.56 -15.04 27.84
CA THR A 251 -14.63 -15.44 26.78
C THR A 251 -15.38 -15.68 25.48
N LEU A 252 -15.03 -14.91 24.45
CA LEU A 252 -15.58 -15.05 23.11
C LEU A 252 -14.55 -15.72 22.19
N LYS A 253 -14.82 -16.95 21.76
CA LYS A 253 -14.01 -17.61 20.71
C LYS A 253 -14.60 -17.35 19.34
N VAL A 254 -13.77 -16.93 18.40
CA VAL A 254 -14.16 -16.63 17.02
C VAL A 254 -13.48 -17.63 16.09
N TYR A 255 -14.25 -18.25 15.20
CA TYR A 255 -13.75 -19.23 14.24
C TYR A 255 -14.00 -18.75 12.82
N LYS A 256 -13.04 -18.99 11.93
CA LYS A 256 -13.16 -18.78 10.48
C LYS A 256 -12.42 -19.90 9.76
N GLY A 257 -13.17 -20.78 9.11
CA GLY A 257 -12.61 -22.04 8.59
C GLY A 257 -12.05 -22.92 9.73
N SER A 258 -10.81 -23.37 9.59
CA SER A 258 -10.08 -24.13 10.61
C SER A 258 -9.41 -23.25 11.67
N SER A 259 -9.27 -21.95 11.42
CA SER A 259 -8.54 -21.02 12.28
C SER A 259 -9.45 -20.43 13.36
N SER A 260 -8.86 -20.03 14.49
CA SER A 260 -9.61 -19.41 15.60
C SER A 260 -8.81 -18.43 16.44
N ILE A 261 -9.49 -17.44 17.01
CA ILE A 261 -8.95 -16.53 18.04
C ILE A 261 -9.82 -16.53 19.29
N THR A 262 -9.28 -16.02 20.39
CA THR A 262 -9.96 -15.90 21.69
C THR A 262 -9.95 -14.45 22.15
N ILE A 263 -11.12 -13.87 22.45
CA ILE A 263 -11.25 -12.56 23.10
C ILE A 263 -11.68 -12.79 24.54
N GLU A 264 -10.82 -12.47 25.50
CA GLU A 264 -11.14 -12.51 26.92
C GLU A 264 -11.79 -11.19 27.37
N ASN A 265 -12.57 -11.25 28.46
CA ASN A 265 -13.30 -10.10 29.00
C ASN A 265 -14.27 -9.43 28.02
N TYR A 266 -14.75 -10.19 27.04
CA TYR A 266 -15.81 -9.75 26.15
C TYR A 266 -17.10 -9.45 26.93
N SER A 267 -17.60 -8.23 26.77
CA SER A 267 -18.87 -7.78 27.31
C SER A 267 -19.88 -7.55 26.20
N LYS A 268 -20.90 -8.40 26.19
CA LYS A 268 -21.99 -8.31 25.23
C LYS A 268 -22.83 -7.03 25.35
N SER A 269 -22.91 -6.46 26.56
CA SER A 269 -23.67 -5.22 26.79
C SER A 269 -22.90 -3.98 26.34
N LYS A 270 -21.58 -4.04 26.30
CA LYS A 270 -20.71 -2.96 25.83
C LYS A 270 -20.33 -3.10 24.34
N ASN A 271 -20.79 -4.17 23.68
CA ASN A 271 -20.36 -4.55 22.32
C ASN A 271 -18.83 -4.48 22.20
N SER A 272 -18.12 -5.18 23.09
CA SER A 272 -16.67 -5.05 23.20
C SER A 272 -15.98 -5.17 21.85
N LEU A 273 -15.06 -4.25 21.59
CA LEU A 273 -14.25 -4.18 20.38
C LEU A 273 -15.08 -4.01 19.09
N GLY A 274 -16.25 -3.38 19.19
CA GLY A 274 -17.15 -3.17 18.05
C GLY A 274 -17.82 -4.45 17.55
N ILE A 275 -17.79 -5.52 18.35
CA ILE A 275 -18.36 -6.82 17.99
C ILE A 275 -19.75 -6.94 18.62
N THR A 276 -20.80 -6.86 17.80
CA THR A 276 -22.19 -6.91 18.25
C THR A 276 -22.78 -8.32 18.08
N LEU A 277 -23.01 -9.01 19.20
CA LEU A 277 -23.73 -10.29 19.21
C LEU A 277 -25.21 -10.05 19.49
N LEU A 278 -26.07 -10.42 18.53
CA LEU A 278 -27.52 -10.24 18.57
C LEU A 278 -28.22 -11.54 18.98
N ASP A 279 -28.98 -11.50 20.07
CA ASP A 279 -29.87 -12.60 20.44
C ASP A 279 -31.11 -12.65 19.55
N GLN A 280 -31.86 -13.76 19.66
CA GLN A 280 -33.17 -13.85 19.04
C GLN A 280 -34.08 -12.74 19.58
N GLY A 281 -34.65 -11.94 18.66
CA GLY A 281 -35.46 -10.76 19.03
C GLY A 281 -34.65 -9.49 19.26
N GLU A 282 -33.33 -9.49 19.06
CA GLU A 282 -32.52 -8.27 19.01
C GLU A 282 -32.19 -7.86 17.57
N ILE A 283 -32.25 -6.55 17.31
CA ILE A 283 -31.83 -5.95 16.04
C ILE A 283 -30.87 -4.78 16.29
N SER A 284 -29.94 -4.53 15.37
CA SER A 284 -29.19 -3.28 15.27
C SER A 284 -29.54 -2.54 13.98
N ILE A 285 -29.31 -1.23 13.95
CA ILE A 285 -29.65 -0.38 12.81
C ILE A 285 -28.39 0.34 12.35
N THR A 286 -28.18 0.44 11.03
CA THR A 286 -27.03 1.12 10.44
C THR A 286 -27.50 2.12 9.39
N ILE A 287 -27.04 3.36 9.48
CA ILE A 287 -27.31 4.42 8.50
C ILE A 287 -26.11 4.49 7.55
N SER A 288 -26.34 4.55 6.23
CA SER A 288 -25.26 4.64 5.24
C SER A 288 -24.56 5.99 5.26
N ASP A 289 -23.38 6.08 4.66
CA ASP A 289 -22.74 7.35 4.30
C ASP A 289 -23.22 7.79 2.90
N ASN A 290 -23.11 9.09 2.59
CA ASN A 290 -23.40 9.60 1.24
C ASN A 290 -22.73 10.95 0.96
N GLU A 291 -22.52 11.27 -0.32
CA GLU A 291 -22.02 12.56 -0.78
C GLU A 291 -22.67 13.02 -2.09
N LYS A 292 -22.75 14.34 -2.32
CA LYS A 292 -23.35 14.91 -3.54
C LYS A 292 -22.88 16.34 -3.85
N ALA A 293 -22.79 16.70 -5.13
CA ALA A 293 -22.45 18.06 -5.56
C ALA A 293 -23.49 19.12 -5.14
N GLU A 294 -23.04 20.33 -4.81
CA GLU A 294 -23.81 21.45 -4.28
C GLU A 294 -24.89 21.91 -5.26
N GLY A 295 -24.54 21.97 -6.54
CA GLY A 295 -25.40 22.34 -7.65
C GLY A 295 -25.63 23.84 -7.74
N ASN A 296 -25.70 24.36 -8.96
CA ASN A 296 -25.72 25.79 -9.25
C ASN A 296 -26.94 26.57 -8.69
N ASN A 297 -28.14 25.96 -8.65
CA ASN A 297 -29.36 26.68 -8.24
C ASN A 297 -30.50 25.72 -7.81
N GLY A 298 -31.24 26.09 -6.77
CA GLY A 298 -32.48 25.42 -6.31
C GLY A 298 -32.29 24.27 -5.31
N GLU A 299 -33.41 23.71 -4.83
CA GLU A 299 -33.39 22.71 -3.75
C GLU A 299 -32.76 21.38 -4.19
N GLN A 300 -31.63 21.04 -3.57
CA GLN A 300 -30.96 19.77 -3.71
C GLN A 300 -31.28 18.83 -2.54
N SER A 301 -31.01 17.54 -2.75
CA SER A 301 -31.25 16.50 -1.73
C SER A 301 -30.34 15.29 -1.87
N MET A 302 -30.08 14.62 -0.74
CA MET A 302 -29.21 13.44 -0.62
C MET A 302 -29.86 12.42 0.33
N ASN A 303 -29.81 11.14 -0.04
CA ASN A 303 -30.53 10.06 0.63
C ASN A 303 -29.58 9.14 1.42
N PHE A 304 -29.96 8.76 2.63
CA PHE A 304 -29.20 7.88 3.53
C PHE A 304 -30.03 6.62 3.79
N ASP A 305 -29.49 5.45 3.49
CA ASP A 305 -30.19 4.17 3.66
C ASP A 305 -30.13 3.70 5.11
N ILE A 306 -31.25 3.22 5.63
CA ILE A 306 -31.36 2.71 7.00
C ILE A 306 -31.48 1.18 6.93
N LYS A 307 -30.42 0.47 7.28
CA LYS A 307 -30.35 -0.99 7.29
C LYS A 307 -30.69 -1.56 8.66
N VAL A 308 -31.49 -2.62 8.70
CA VAL A 308 -31.84 -3.34 9.93
C VAL A 308 -31.15 -4.71 9.95
N ASN A 309 -30.32 -4.94 10.95
CA ASN A 309 -29.56 -6.16 11.15
C ASN A 309 -30.16 -6.96 12.32
N GLY A 310 -30.65 -8.17 12.06
CA GLY A 310 -31.19 -9.08 13.08
C GLY A 310 -32.47 -9.72 12.55
N GLU A 311 -33.06 -10.62 13.32
CA GLU A 311 -34.36 -11.20 12.96
C GLU A 311 -35.46 -10.45 13.68
N ILE A 312 -36.46 -9.99 12.91
CA ILE A 312 -37.66 -9.37 13.47
C ILE A 312 -38.70 -10.48 13.67
N PRO A 313 -39.09 -10.81 14.91
CA PRO A 313 -40.09 -11.84 15.14
C PRO A 313 -41.44 -11.46 14.51
N LYS A 314 -42.18 -12.48 14.05
CA LYS A 314 -43.46 -12.27 13.38
C LYS A 314 -44.45 -11.57 14.32
N GLY A 315 -44.95 -10.41 13.92
CA GLY A 315 -45.89 -9.61 14.70
C GLY A 315 -45.23 -8.55 15.60
N GLU A 316 -43.91 -8.48 15.64
CA GLU A 316 -43.16 -7.51 16.45
C GLU A 316 -42.70 -6.29 15.62
N TYR A 317 -42.38 -5.18 16.31
CA TYR A 317 -42.03 -3.93 15.65
C TYR A 317 -41.12 -3.01 16.49
N ALA A 318 -40.45 -2.09 15.82
CA ALA A 318 -39.74 -0.96 16.44
C ALA A 318 -40.03 0.34 15.68
N ILE A 319 -40.07 1.46 16.39
CA ILE A 319 -40.16 2.81 15.85
C ILE A 319 -38.86 3.54 16.23
N ILE A 320 -38.20 4.10 15.23
CA ILE A 320 -36.95 4.85 15.39
C ILE A 320 -37.08 6.23 14.80
N ASN A 321 -36.32 7.19 15.33
CA ASN A 321 -36.23 8.55 14.84
C ASN A 321 -34.83 8.79 14.25
N ILE A 322 -34.77 9.22 12.99
CA ILE A 322 -33.54 9.65 12.32
C ILE A 322 -33.69 11.13 11.99
N ASN A 323 -32.90 11.98 12.65
CA ASN A 323 -32.89 13.44 12.48
C ASN A 323 -34.29 14.06 12.30
N GLY A 324 -35.23 13.70 13.18
CA GLY A 324 -36.59 14.24 13.22
C GLY A 324 -37.65 13.48 12.41
N GLN A 325 -37.27 12.45 11.63
CA GLN A 325 -38.21 11.61 10.89
C GLN A 325 -38.37 10.23 11.56
N GLU A 326 -39.61 9.78 11.76
CA GLU A 326 -39.91 8.50 12.41
C GLU A 326 -40.20 7.36 11.42
N TYR A 327 -39.59 6.21 11.65
CA TYR A 327 -39.67 5.01 10.81
C TYR A 327 -40.19 3.82 11.59
N LEU A 328 -41.07 3.02 10.98
CA LEU A 328 -41.60 1.78 11.53
C LEU A 328 -40.91 0.57 10.91
N ILE A 329 -40.23 -0.20 11.75
CA ILE A 329 -39.54 -1.45 11.43
C ILE A 329 -40.42 -2.62 11.88
N GLY A 330 -40.64 -3.59 11.00
CA GLY A 330 -41.45 -4.77 11.27
C GLY A 330 -42.94 -4.62 10.96
N THR A 331 -43.69 -5.69 11.25
CA THR A 331 -45.13 -5.77 10.99
C THR A 331 -45.85 -6.00 12.32
N PRO A 332 -46.32 -4.93 12.99
CA PRO A 332 -46.93 -5.05 14.30
C PRO A 332 -48.21 -5.88 14.25
N ASN A 333 -48.35 -6.79 15.21
CA ASN A 333 -49.57 -7.54 15.44
C ASN A 333 -50.73 -6.56 15.78
N PRO A 334 -51.96 -6.79 15.27
CA PRO A 334 -53.11 -5.94 15.58
C PRO A 334 -53.34 -5.68 17.08
N LYS A 335 -52.91 -6.60 17.97
CA LYS A 335 -52.97 -6.44 19.43
C LYS A 335 -52.27 -5.18 19.96
N TYR A 336 -51.28 -4.65 19.24
CA TYR A 336 -50.52 -3.46 19.66
C TYR A 336 -51.24 -2.13 19.35
N ASN A 337 -52.36 -2.16 18.61
CA ASN A 337 -53.20 -1.01 18.26
C ASN A 337 -52.43 0.22 17.75
N ILE A 338 -51.50 -0.02 16.81
CA ILE A 338 -50.64 1.02 16.23
C ILE A 338 -51.22 1.50 14.92
N ASP A 339 -51.44 2.79 14.82
CA ASP A 339 -51.73 3.43 13.54
C ASP A 339 -50.45 3.49 12.70
N THR A 340 -50.26 2.45 11.88
CA THR A 340 -49.04 2.32 11.07
C THR A 340 -48.93 3.34 9.94
N SER A 341 -49.99 4.10 9.64
CA SER A 341 -49.99 5.12 8.59
C SER A 341 -49.15 6.36 8.94
N LYS A 342 -48.86 6.56 10.24
CA LYS A 342 -48.11 7.72 10.75
C LYS A 342 -46.60 7.64 10.53
N TYR A 343 -46.07 6.46 10.23
CA TYR A 343 -44.64 6.20 10.23
C TYR A 343 -44.14 5.87 8.83
N LYS A 344 -42.92 6.32 8.51
CA LYS A 344 -42.29 5.93 7.25
C LYS A 344 -41.94 4.45 7.26
N ARG A 345 -42.30 3.75 6.19
CA ARG A 345 -41.95 2.34 5.96
C ARG A 345 -40.78 2.17 5.00
N THR A 346 -40.56 3.14 4.11
CA THR A 346 -39.37 3.19 3.26
C THR A 346 -38.20 3.65 4.11
N LEU A 347 -37.24 2.74 4.33
CA LEU A 347 -36.10 2.93 5.22
C LEU A 347 -34.98 3.76 4.57
N THR A 348 -35.31 5.02 4.23
CA THR A 348 -34.39 6.00 3.65
C THR A 348 -34.66 7.38 4.26
N TYR A 349 -33.61 8.05 4.73
CA TYR A 349 -33.64 9.44 5.19
C TYR A 349 -33.14 10.39 4.11
N THR A 350 -33.83 11.50 3.87
CA THR A 350 -33.43 12.48 2.84
C THR A 350 -33.03 13.79 3.50
N HIS A 351 -31.77 14.17 3.35
CA HIS A 351 -31.27 15.50 3.67
C HIS A 351 -31.45 16.45 2.48
N LYS A 352 -31.69 17.74 2.71
CA LYS A 352 -31.96 18.74 1.67
C LYS A 352 -31.19 20.05 1.93
N TRP A 353 -30.74 20.73 0.87
CA TRP A 353 -30.08 22.05 0.92
C TRP A 353 -30.44 22.89 -0.32
N GLN A 354 -30.02 24.16 -0.36
CA GLN A 354 -30.14 24.99 -1.55
C GLN A 354 -28.79 25.07 -2.25
N GLY A 355 -28.78 24.81 -3.56
CA GLY A 355 -27.62 25.02 -4.41
C GLY A 355 -27.45 26.51 -4.75
N ASN A 356 -26.21 26.91 -5.04
CA ASN A 356 -25.83 28.28 -5.37
C ASN A 356 -24.71 28.27 -6.44
N GLU A 357 -24.40 29.46 -6.98
CA GLU A 357 -23.28 29.67 -7.92
C GLU A 357 -22.08 30.36 -7.23
N GLU A 358 -22.08 30.38 -5.90
CA GLU A 358 -21.07 31.01 -5.07
C GLU A 358 -19.96 30.00 -4.78
N LYS A 359 -18.72 30.37 -5.11
CA LYS A 359 -17.57 29.50 -4.93
C LYS A 359 -17.26 29.30 -3.44
N GLU A 360 -17.29 28.07 -2.96
CA GLU A 360 -17.17 27.70 -1.54
C GLU A 360 -16.33 26.41 -1.31
N GLU A 361 -16.10 26.04 -0.05
CA GLU A 361 -15.46 24.76 0.30
C GLU A 361 -16.50 23.63 0.52
N ASP A 362 -16.09 22.37 0.29
CA ASP A 362 -16.91 21.18 0.58
C ASP A 362 -17.44 21.15 2.03
N LYS A 363 -18.74 20.90 2.24
CA LYS A 363 -19.40 20.85 3.57
C LYS A 363 -19.59 19.41 4.05
N LYS A 364 -19.25 19.08 5.32
CA LYS A 364 -19.38 17.73 5.93
C LYS A 364 -20.30 17.73 7.18
N PHE A 365 -21.09 16.66 7.41
CA PHE A 365 -22.00 16.51 8.57
C PHE A 365 -22.34 15.04 8.92
N ILE A 366 -23.02 14.78 10.05
CA ILE A 366 -23.39 13.44 10.56
C ILE A 366 -24.91 13.26 10.66
N ILE A 367 -25.41 12.08 10.28
CA ILE A 367 -26.80 11.64 10.47
C ILE A 367 -26.88 10.64 11.63
N SER A 368 -27.66 10.99 12.66
CA SER A 368 -27.79 10.19 13.88
C SER A 368 -29.24 9.72 14.10
N GLY A 369 -29.42 8.73 14.97
CA GLY A 369 -30.74 8.17 15.26
C GLY A 369 -30.95 7.77 16.72
N SER A 370 -32.21 7.64 17.10
CA SER A 370 -32.63 7.18 18.43
C SER A 370 -33.84 6.24 18.36
N VAL A 371 -34.00 5.40 19.38
CA VAL A 371 -35.15 4.48 19.49
C VAL A 371 -36.29 5.21 20.17
N VAL A 372 -37.45 5.27 19.52
CA VAL A 372 -38.66 5.91 20.08
C VAL A 372 -39.46 4.90 20.90
N LYS A 373 -39.72 3.72 20.31
CA LYS A 373 -40.51 2.66 20.95
C LYS A 373 -40.19 1.31 20.31
N SER A 374 -40.24 0.22 21.07
CA SER A 374 -40.24 -1.14 20.52
C SER A 374 -41.29 -2.01 21.20
N SER A 375 -41.69 -3.10 20.53
CA SER A 375 -42.57 -4.11 21.11
C SER A 375 -41.84 -4.97 22.14
N GLN A 376 -42.58 -5.77 22.90
CA GLN A 376 -42.03 -6.48 24.04
C GLN A 376 -40.96 -7.51 23.66
N ASP A 377 -41.12 -8.18 22.51
CA ASP A 377 -40.23 -9.26 22.08
C ASP A 377 -39.24 -8.82 20.98
N LEU A 378 -39.15 -7.51 20.69
CA LEU A 378 -38.15 -6.92 19.80
C LEU A 378 -37.41 -5.77 20.48
N LYS A 379 -36.08 -5.89 20.52
CA LYS A 379 -35.19 -4.89 21.12
C LYS A 379 -34.23 -4.34 20.08
N VAL A 380 -34.22 -3.02 19.93
CA VAL A 380 -33.17 -2.33 19.15
C VAL A 380 -31.95 -2.16 20.05
N LYS A 381 -30.89 -2.89 19.75
CA LYS A 381 -29.67 -2.93 20.56
C LYS A 381 -28.79 -1.69 20.36
N GLU A 382 -28.67 -1.22 19.12
CA GLU A 382 -27.90 -0.01 18.78
C GLU A 382 -28.36 0.59 17.44
N ILE A 383 -28.03 1.87 17.24
CA ILE A 383 -28.16 2.59 15.97
C ILE A 383 -26.80 3.21 15.64
N ILE A 384 -26.25 2.84 14.49
CA ILE A 384 -24.95 3.29 13.98
C ILE A 384 -25.20 4.44 12.99
N SER A 385 -24.61 5.61 13.28
CA SER A 385 -24.72 6.85 12.49
C SER A 385 -24.03 6.75 11.13
N GLY A 386 -24.42 7.62 10.18
CA GLY A 386 -23.79 7.77 8.87
C GLY A 386 -23.30 9.19 8.59
N ASN A 387 -22.36 9.36 7.67
CA ASN A 387 -21.70 10.63 7.32
C ASN A 387 -22.18 11.19 5.97
N GLY A 388 -22.34 12.51 5.90
CA GLY A 388 -22.75 13.26 4.71
C GLY A 388 -21.70 14.26 4.23
N LYS A 389 -21.53 14.42 2.91
CA LYS A 389 -20.67 15.46 2.30
C LYS A 389 -21.33 16.17 1.10
N ILE A 390 -21.22 17.50 1.01
CA ILE A 390 -21.64 18.32 -0.13
C ILE A 390 -20.38 18.85 -0.84
N ILE A 391 -20.32 18.78 -2.18
CA ILE A 391 -19.12 19.09 -3.00
C ILE A 391 -19.37 20.33 -3.88
N ASP A 392 -18.55 21.38 -3.82
CA ASP A 392 -18.72 22.57 -4.70
C ASP A 392 -18.38 22.23 -6.18
N ASP A 393 -19.21 22.66 -7.14
CA ASP A 393 -19.17 22.23 -8.55
C ASP A 393 -19.15 23.34 -9.63
N ASP A 394 -18.94 24.61 -9.27
CA ASP A 394 -18.85 25.72 -10.23
C ASP A 394 -17.45 25.92 -10.88
N LYS A 395 -17.42 26.01 -12.23
CA LYS A 395 -16.19 25.89 -13.06
C LYS A 395 -15.39 27.18 -13.30
N ASP A 396 -14.06 27.05 -13.22
CA ASP A 396 -13.04 28.03 -13.63
C ASP A 396 -12.61 27.93 -15.11
N ASP A 397 -12.41 29.09 -15.75
CA ASP A 397 -12.01 29.26 -17.17
C ASP A 397 -10.48 29.42 -17.36
N LYS A 398 -9.70 28.83 -16.46
CA LYS A 398 -8.26 28.58 -16.65
C LYS A 398 -8.01 27.12 -16.30
N GLN A 399 -7.25 26.41 -17.14
CA GLN A 399 -6.51 25.26 -16.65
C GLN A 399 -5.67 25.77 -15.48
N ASP A 400 -6.10 25.51 -14.26
CA ASP A 400 -5.14 25.45 -13.17
C ASP A 400 -4.35 24.18 -13.42
N PRO A 401 -3.03 24.26 -13.64
CA PRO A 401 -2.17 23.10 -13.52
C PRO A 401 -2.42 22.47 -12.17
N GLU A 402 -2.25 21.14 -12.06
CA GLU A 402 -2.12 20.57 -10.74
C GLU A 402 -0.99 21.31 -10.05
N ASP A 403 -1.34 22.07 -9.02
CA ASP A 403 -0.36 22.79 -8.25
C ASP A 403 0.35 21.69 -7.43
N VAL A 404 1.58 21.36 -7.81
CA VAL A 404 2.52 20.54 -7.02
C VAL A 404 3.50 21.49 -6.38
N ASP A 405 3.70 21.39 -5.08
CA ASP A 405 4.62 22.27 -4.35
C ASP A 405 5.79 21.49 -3.77
N PRO A 406 6.97 22.11 -3.77
CA PRO A 406 7.93 21.82 -2.73
C PRO A 406 8.45 23.07 -2.02
N ILE A 407 8.99 22.88 -0.82
CA ILE A 407 9.78 23.90 -0.11
C ILE A 407 11.11 24.14 -0.82
N ILE A 408 11.36 25.39 -1.20
CA ILE A 408 12.59 25.90 -1.81
C ILE A 408 13.24 26.93 -0.89
N ILE A 409 14.55 26.80 -0.67
CA ILE A 409 15.35 27.73 0.14
C ILE A 409 16.17 28.64 -0.79
N ASP A 410 15.98 29.96 -0.66
CA ASP A 410 16.70 30.99 -1.41
C ASP A 410 18.14 31.15 -0.89
N LEU A 411 19.06 30.34 -1.41
CA LEU A 411 20.47 30.31 -0.97
C LEU A 411 21.26 31.48 -1.54
N ASN A 412 20.87 31.99 -2.70
CA ASN A 412 21.60 33.06 -3.39
C ASN A 412 21.11 34.47 -3.01
N LYS A 413 20.00 34.55 -2.23
CA LYS A 413 19.38 35.76 -1.67
C LYS A 413 18.85 36.74 -2.73
N ASN A 414 18.46 36.26 -3.91
CA ASN A 414 17.88 37.07 -4.98
C ASN A 414 16.34 37.20 -4.89
N LYS A 415 15.70 36.48 -3.95
CA LYS A 415 14.25 36.39 -3.75
C LYS A 415 13.46 35.77 -4.90
N ILE A 416 14.13 35.06 -5.81
CA ILE A 416 13.56 34.39 -6.97
C ILE A 416 13.89 32.92 -6.88
N THR A 417 12.92 32.11 -6.46
CA THR A 417 13.12 30.68 -6.15
C THR A 417 12.87 29.73 -7.33
N SER A 418 12.19 30.20 -8.38
CA SER A 418 11.74 29.33 -9.47
C SER A 418 11.91 29.93 -10.87
N ALA A 419 11.79 29.06 -11.87
CA ALA A 419 11.80 29.34 -13.30
C ALA A 419 10.44 28.98 -13.94
N LYS A 420 10.15 29.60 -15.09
CA LYS A 420 8.93 29.35 -15.84
C LYS A 420 8.98 27.99 -16.55
N LEU A 421 7.85 27.28 -16.57
CA LEU A 421 7.63 26.06 -17.36
C LEU A 421 8.08 26.24 -18.82
N ASN A 422 9.04 25.42 -19.24
CA ASN A 422 9.65 25.44 -20.58
C ASN A 422 9.40 24.16 -21.40
N ASN A 423 8.81 23.13 -20.78
CA ASN A 423 8.56 21.81 -21.36
C ASN A 423 9.80 20.97 -21.74
N THR A 424 10.97 21.29 -21.18
CA THR A 424 12.21 20.53 -21.41
C THR A 424 12.66 19.72 -20.20
N THR A 425 12.26 20.14 -19.00
CA THR A 425 12.56 19.47 -17.73
C THR A 425 11.38 18.60 -17.32
N TYR A 426 11.65 17.36 -16.90
CA TYR A 426 10.64 16.35 -16.56
C TYR A 426 10.96 15.76 -15.19
N PHE A 427 10.02 15.82 -14.26
CA PHE A 427 10.18 15.25 -12.91
C PHE A 427 8.85 14.65 -12.46
N ASP A 428 8.91 13.57 -11.70
CA ASP A 428 7.75 12.88 -11.15
C ASP A 428 7.44 13.46 -9.76
N HIS A 429 6.52 14.43 -9.72
CA HIS A 429 6.19 15.16 -8.48
C HIS A 429 5.25 14.40 -7.55
N ASP A 430 4.46 13.46 -8.06
CA ASP A 430 3.45 12.74 -7.29
C ASP A 430 3.80 11.26 -7.05
N ASN A 431 4.99 10.83 -7.49
CA ASN A 431 5.54 9.49 -7.37
C ASN A 431 4.65 8.44 -8.06
N ASN A 432 4.19 8.75 -9.29
CA ASN A 432 3.30 7.89 -10.07
C ASN A 432 4.00 7.12 -11.22
N ASN A 433 5.33 7.30 -11.38
CA ASN A 433 6.22 6.80 -12.45
C ASN A 433 6.07 7.48 -13.82
N PHE A 434 5.31 8.57 -13.91
CA PHE A 434 5.22 9.47 -15.05
C PHE A 434 5.91 10.77 -14.69
N LYS A 435 6.89 11.17 -15.49
CA LYS A 435 7.55 12.47 -15.32
C LYS A 435 6.80 13.49 -16.15
N GLU A 436 6.16 14.46 -15.52
CA GLU A 436 5.51 15.58 -16.19
C GLU A 436 6.54 16.66 -16.54
N ALA A 437 6.36 17.29 -17.70
CA ALA A 437 7.05 18.52 -18.00
C ALA A 437 6.69 19.58 -16.94
N THR A 438 7.67 20.14 -16.25
CA THR A 438 7.44 20.96 -15.05
C THR A 438 8.23 22.27 -15.08
N SER A 439 7.69 23.31 -14.43
CA SER A 439 8.49 24.44 -13.94
C SER A 439 9.57 23.92 -12.98
N TRP A 440 10.68 24.64 -12.86
CA TRP A 440 11.82 24.14 -12.07
C TRP A 440 12.42 25.20 -11.16
N ILE A 441 13.28 24.76 -10.25
CA ILE A 441 14.00 25.63 -9.30
C ILE A 441 15.00 26.56 -10.02
N ASP A 442 15.24 27.74 -9.46
CA ASP A 442 16.33 28.61 -9.93
C ASP A 442 17.71 28.00 -9.58
N LYS A 443 18.68 28.11 -10.49
CA LYS A 443 20.00 27.47 -10.40
C LYS A 443 20.82 27.82 -9.12
N GLY A 444 20.47 28.91 -8.45
CA GLY A 444 21.16 29.38 -7.26
C GLY A 444 20.63 28.80 -5.94
N ASP A 445 19.46 28.14 -5.98
CA ASP A 445 18.68 27.74 -4.81
C ASP A 445 18.63 26.23 -4.63
N ALA A 446 18.02 25.77 -3.53
CA ALA A 446 17.92 24.34 -3.25
C ALA A 446 16.52 23.93 -2.78
N PHE A 447 16.10 22.74 -3.21
CA PHE A 447 14.96 22.05 -2.61
C PHE A 447 15.33 21.56 -1.22
N LEU A 448 14.41 21.68 -0.27
CA LEU A 448 14.49 20.92 0.97
C LEU A 448 13.98 19.49 0.70
N ALA A 449 14.77 18.48 1.03
CA ALA A 449 14.45 17.10 0.72
C ALA A 449 14.87 16.12 1.83
N LEU A 450 14.28 14.94 1.79
CA LEU A 450 14.60 13.79 2.62
C LEU A 450 14.64 12.56 1.72
N ASP A 451 15.82 11.96 1.58
CA ASP A 451 15.97 10.65 0.94
C ASP A 451 15.29 9.58 1.83
N LYS A 452 14.06 9.22 1.47
CA LYS A 452 13.21 8.33 2.28
C LYS A 452 13.53 6.86 2.07
N ASN A 453 14.06 6.50 0.91
CA ASN A 453 14.39 5.12 0.57
C ASN A 453 15.89 4.80 0.80
N SER A 454 16.67 5.80 1.23
CA SER A 454 18.10 5.70 1.52
C SER A 454 18.94 5.26 0.32
N ASN A 455 18.54 5.65 -0.90
CA ASN A 455 19.24 5.29 -2.13
C ASN A 455 20.32 6.31 -2.54
N GLY A 456 20.47 7.40 -1.79
CA GLY A 456 21.45 8.46 -2.03
C GLY A 456 21.05 9.47 -3.11
N LEU A 457 19.80 9.43 -3.59
CA LEU A 457 19.26 10.29 -4.62
C LEU A 457 17.95 10.93 -4.15
N ILE A 458 17.61 12.07 -4.75
CA ILE A 458 16.26 12.62 -4.72
C ILE A 458 15.69 12.43 -6.12
N ASP A 459 14.79 11.46 -6.28
CA ASP A 459 14.34 11.01 -7.61
C ASP A 459 12.82 11.12 -7.87
N ASN A 460 12.05 11.52 -6.86
CA ASN A 460 10.61 11.77 -6.96
C ASN A 460 10.11 12.76 -5.89
N GLY A 461 8.89 13.28 -6.07
CA GLY A 461 8.32 14.30 -5.17
C GLY A 461 7.90 13.81 -3.79
N ASN A 462 7.85 12.49 -3.52
CA ASN A 462 7.68 12.00 -2.15
C ASN A 462 8.92 12.23 -1.28
N GLU A 463 10.08 12.49 -1.89
CA GLU A 463 11.33 12.83 -1.21
C GLU A 463 11.52 14.34 -1.06
N LEU A 464 10.67 15.15 -1.70
CA LEU A 464 10.52 16.58 -1.47
C LEU A 464 9.48 16.84 -0.38
N PHE A 465 9.47 18.04 0.21
CA PHE A 465 8.43 18.48 1.16
C PHE A 465 7.39 19.35 0.45
N GLY A 466 6.18 18.81 0.27
CA GLY A 466 5.08 19.33 -0.53
C GLY A 466 3.75 18.61 -0.27
N ASN A 467 2.75 18.90 -1.10
CA ASN A 467 1.39 18.37 -1.07
C ASN A 467 1.30 16.92 -1.54
N HIS A 468 2.37 16.40 -2.13
CA HIS A 468 2.52 15.00 -2.52
C HIS A 468 3.46 14.21 -1.60
N THR A 469 4.01 14.86 -0.57
CA THR A 469 4.80 14.18 0.45
C THR A 469 3.90 13.28 1.28
N ILE A 470 4.16 11.98 1.21
CA ILE A 470 3.54 11.03 2.12
C ILE A 470 4.29 11.13 3.45
N SER A 471 3.64 11.66 4.48
CA SER A 471 4.20 11.64 5.83
C SER A 471 4.30 10.18 6.28
N ASN A 472 5.52 9.68 6.47
CA ASN A 472 5.81 8.34 7.00
C ASN A 472 5.88 8.34 8.53
N THR A 473 5.37 9.39 9.17
CA THR A 473 5.25 9.45 10.62
C THR A 473 4.09 8.59 11.10
N ARG A 474 4.10 8.22 12.38
CA ARG A 474 3.18 7.29 13.07
C ARG A 474 1.68 7.63 12.95
N PHE A 475 1.30 8.75 12.34
CA PHE A 475 -0.06 9.29 12.26
C PHE A 475 -0.72 9.09 10.89
N LYS A 476 -0.74 7.85 10.38
CA LYS A 476 -1.32 7.48 9.07
C LYS A 476 -2.85 7.71 8.94
N TYR A 477 -3.50 8.39 9.89
CA TYR A 477 -4.96 8.59 9.91
C TYR A 477 -5.41 10.06 9.88
N THR A 478 -4.50 11.03 9.82
CA THR A 478 -4.85 12.44 9.57
C THR A 478 -4.37 12.86 8.19
N ASN A 479 -5.18 12.57 7.18
CA ASN A 479 -5.01 12.96 5.78
C ASN A 479 -3.78 12.34 5.08
N ASN A 480 -4.03 11.57 4.03
CA ASN A 480 -3.07 10.77 3.27
C ASN A 480 -2.13 11.59 2.37
N LYS A 481 -2.24 12.93 2.39
CA LYS A 481 -1.36 13.91 1.76
C LYS A 481 -1.34 15.18 2.63
N ALA A 482 -0.16 15.74 2.88
CA ALA A 482 -0.06 17.06 3.52
C ALA A 482 -0.74 18.10 2.63
N THR A 483 -1.33 19.16 3.21
CA THR A 483 -1.98 20.21 2.41
C THR A 483 -0.98 21.15 1.73
N ASN A 484 0.27 21.17 2.18
CA ASN A 484 1.41 21.92 1.65
C ASN A 484 2.71 21.34 2.25
N GLY A 485 3.87 21.80 1.78
CA GLY A 485 5.18 21.35 2.22
C GLY A 485 5.52 21.66 3.68
N TYR A 486 5.05 22.78 4.25
CA TYR A 486 5.28 23.08 5.67
C TYR A 486 4.48 22.17 6.61
N GLU A 487 3.25 21.82 6.24
CA GLU A 487 2.46 20.82 6.97
C GLU A 487 3.11 19.42 6.88
N ALA A 488 3.76 19.10 5.75
CA ALA A 488 4.55 17.89 5.62
C ALA A 488 5.77 17.88 6.55
N LEU A 489 6.49 19.01 6.63
CA LEU A 489 7.68 19.17 7.45
C LEU A 489 7.36 19.20 8.96
N LYS A 490 6.24 19.84 9.34
CA LYS A 490 5.78 19.95 10.73
C LYS A 490 5.53 18.61 11.41
N ALA A 491 5.22 17.56 10.64
CA ALA A 491 5.09 16.21 11.17
C ALA A 491 6.37 15.68 11.85
N TYR A 492 7.53 16.30 11.58
CA TYR A 492 8.83 15.90 12.12
C TYR A 492 9.35 16.81 13.25
N ASP A 493 8.63 17.86 13.63
CA ASP A 493 8.86 18.61 14.87
C ASP A 493 8.29 17.80 16.04
N LEU A 494 9.07 16.82 16.51
CA LEU A 494 8.66 15.91 17.57
C LEU A 494 8.64 16.59 18.94
N ASN A 495 9.34 17.71 19.07
CA ASN A 495 9.51 18.43 20.32
C ASN A 495 8.42 19.50 20.50
N GLY A 496 7.77 19.94 19.42
CA GLY A 496 6.62 20.82 19.37
C GLY A 496 6.94 22.30 19.55
N ASP A 497 8.18 22.73 19.29
CA ASP A 497 8.61 24.13 19.39
C ASP A 497 8.37 24.96 18.11
N ASN A 498 7.76 24.36 17.09
CA ASN A 498 7.49 24.90 15.75
C ASN A 498 8.76 25.31 15.00
N VAL A 499 9.87 24.63 15.27
CA VAL A 499 11.15 24.83 14.60
C VAL A 499 11.71 23.46 14.26
N ILE A 500 12.31 23.31 13.07
CA ILE A 500 13.20 22.16 12.80
C ILE A 500 14.63 22.60 13.09
N ASP A 501 15.23 22.06 14.15
CA ASP A 501 16.62 22.30 14.53
C ASP A 501 17.31 21.02 15.03
N SER A 502 18.53 21.14 15.55
CA SER A 502 19.31 20.00 16.10
C SER A 502 18.63 19.21 17.23
N LYS A 503 17.49 19.69 17.77
CA LYS A 503 16.67 18.96 18.74
C LYS A 503 15.75 17.93 18.07
N ASP A 504 15.53 18.01 16.76
CA ASP A 504 14.67 17.12 16.01
C ASP A 504 15.47 16.04 15.27
N GLU A 505 15.01 14.79 15.36
CA GLU A 505 15.71 13.64 14.77
C GLU A 505 15.86 13.74 13.25
N ILE A 506 14.95 14.48 12.59
CA ILE A 506 14.99 14.66 11.14
C ILE A 506 16.13 15.58 10.69
N TYR A 507 16.60 16.51 11.53
CA TYR A 507 17.54 17.56 11.12
C TYR A 507 18.83 17.01 10.50
N ASP A 508 19.38 15.94 11.09
CA ASP A 508 20.60 15.29 10.60
C ASP A 508 20.41 14.49 9.29
N LYS A 509 19.15 14.22 8.91
CA LYS A 509 18.76 13.45 7.73
C LYS A 509 18.33 14.32 6.56
N LEU A 510 18.03 15.60 6.80
CA LEU A 510 17.64 16.54 5.75
C LEU A 510 18.81 16.87 4.82
N VAL A 511 18.49 16.99 3.54
CA VAL A 511 19.43 17.42 2.51
C VAL A 511 18.86 18.61 1.74
N LEU A 512 19.76 19.45 1.25
CA LEU A 512 19.50 20.49 0.28
C LEU A 512 19.89 19.93 -1.09
N TRP A 513 18.93 19.84 -2.00
CA TRP A 513 19.19 19.46 -3.38
C TRP A 513 19.31 20.70 -4.27
N LYS A 514 20.54 20.99 -4.70
CA LYS A 514 20.89 22.10 -5.58
C LYS A 514 21.17 21.61 -6.99
N ASP A 515 20.11 21.49 -7.79
CA ASP A 515 20.19 21.13 -9.21
C ASP A 515 20.78 22.30 -10.02
N SER A 516 22.11 22.27 -10.21
CA SER A 516 22.86 23.39 -10.81
C SER A 516 22.78 23.41 -12.34
N ASN A 517 22.52 22.25 -12.95
CA ASN A 517 22.40 22.09 -14.39
C ASN A 517 20.93 22.06 -14.88
N GLN A 518 19.98 22.07 -13.95
CA GLN A 518 18.53 22.11 -14.15
C GLN A 518 17.98 20.92 -14.96
N ASN A 519 18.60 19.75 -14.81
CA ASN A 519 18.22 18.53 -15.52
C ASN A 519 17.19 17.67 -14.78
N ALA A 520 16.82 18.04 -13.54
CA ALA A 520 15.93 17.30 -12.65
C ALA A 520 16.43 15.89 -12.29
N ILE A 521 17.75 15.70 -12.26
CA ILE A 521 18.44 14.47 -11.88
C ILE A 521 19.41 14.83 -10.76
N THR A 522 19.44 14.02 -9.69
CA THR A 522 20.43 14.21 -8.63
C THR A 522 21.84 13.86 -9.16
N ASP A 523 22.68 14.86 -9.38
CA ASP A 523 24.08 14.69 -9.75
C ASP A 523 25.03 14.74 -8.53
N LYS A 524 26.25 14.19 -8.69
CA LYS A 524 27.29 14.24 -7.64
C LYS A 524 27.60 15.69 -7.26
N GLY A 525 27.57 15.97 -5.96
CA GLY A 525 27.87 17.29 -5.41
C GLY A 525 26.67 18.22 -5.34
N GLU A 526 25.49 17.79 -5.82
CA GLU A 526 24.25 18.59 -5.73
C GLU A 526 23.50 18.41 -4.41
N LEU A 527 23.73 17.30 -3.69
CA LEU A 527 23.18 17.08 -2.36
C LEU A 527 24.13 17.61 -1.28
N ILE A 528 23.64 18.53 -0.46
CA ILE A 528 24.36 19.09 0.69
C ILE A 528 23.56 18.73 1.94
N LYS A 529 24.15 18.07 2.94
CA LYS A 529 23.43 17.81 4.19
C LYS A 529 23.08 19.13 4.86
N LEU A 530 21.87 19.24 5.41
CA LEU A 530 21.40 20.49 6.03
C LEU A 530 22.35 20.96 7.15
N LYS A 531 22.84 20.01 7.96
CA LYS A 531 23.83 20.28 9.01
C LYS A 531 25.18 20.81 8.49
N ASP A 532 25.54 20.49 7.25
CA ASP A 532 26.81 20.89 6.63
C ASP A 532 26.64 22.20 5.81
N SER A 533 25.41 22.73 5.69
CA SER A 533 25.10 23.94 4.91
C SER A 533 25.19 25.24 5.71
N GLY A 534 25.43 25.15 7.02
CA GLY A 534 25.42 26.30 7.95
C GLY A 534 24.03 26.80 8.35
N ILE A 535 22.95 26.09 8.00
CA ILE A 535 21.58 26.39 8.44
C ILE A 535 21.34 25.69 9.79
N VAL A 536 20.96 26.46 10.81
CA VAL A 536 20.75 25.95 12.18
C VAL A 536 19.29 25.74 12.52
N SER A 537 18.36 26.42 11.84
CA SER A 537 16.93 26.25 12.08
C SER A 537 16.06 26.61 10.88
N ILE A 538 14.92 25.93 10.78
CA ILE A 538 13.84 26.22 9.83
C ILE A 538 12.58 26.56 10.64
N ASP A 539 12.03 27.77 10.44
CA ASP A 539 10.81 28.21 11.13
C ASP A 539 9.56 27.60 10.49
N LEU A 540 8.75 26.89 11.29
CA LEU A 540 7.50 26.28 10.82
C LEU A 540 6.30 27.24 10.92
N ASN A 541 6.47 28.45 11.46
CA ASN A 541 5.42 29.48 11.53
C ASN A 541 5.30 30.25 10.21
N TYR A 542 5.01 29.53 9.14
CA TYR A 542 4.87 30.11 7.81
C TYR A 542 3.70 31.10 7.70
N LYS A 543 3.81 32.04 6.77
CA LYS A 543 2.72 32.95 6.38
C LYS A 543 2.09 32.48 5.09
N ASN A 544 0.76 32.47 5.05
CA ASN A 544 0.03 32.27 3.80
C ASN A 544 0.22 33.50 2.89
N THR A 545 0.58 33.25 1.65
CA THR A 545 0.78 34.24 0.59
C THR A 545 -0.01 33.81 -0.66
N ASN A 546 -0.01 34.64 -1.69
CA ASN A 546 -0.53 34.26 -3.00
C ASN A 546 0.18 35.08 -4.08
N THR A 547 1.49 34.86 -4.20
CA THR A 547 2.37 35.67 -5.05
C THR A 547 2.73 34.90 -6.30
N ASP A 548 2.50 35.50 -7.47
CA ASP A 548 2.98 34.97 -8.74
C ASP A 548 4.49 35.18 -8.88
N GLU A 549 5.22 34.10 -9.14
CA GLU A 549 6.65 34.10 -9.44
C GLU A 549 6.89 33.38 -10.76
N LYS A 550 7.07 34.17 -11.84
CA LYS A 550 7.31 33.67 -13.20
C LYS A 550 6.24 32.67 -13.69
N GLY A 551 4.99 32.82 -13.25
CA GLY A 551 3.87 31.93 -13.56
C GLY A 551 3.65 30.78 -12.58
N ASN A 552 4.55 30.58 -11.61
CA ASN A 552 4.34 29.70 -10.45
C ASN A 552 3.71 30.49 -9.30
N THR A 553 3.17 29.81 -8.29
CA THR A 553 2.50 30.48 -7.16
C THR A 553 3.17 30.16 -5.83
N ILE A 554 3.59 31.18 -5.10
CA ILE A 554 4.08 31.03 -3.73
C ILE A 554 2.89 31.16 -2.78
N LYS A 555 2.49 30.07 -2.13
CA LYS A 555 1.34 30.06 -1.21
C LYS A 555 1.73 30.06 0.27
N GLN A 556 2.92 29.57 0.62
CA GLN A 556 3.46 29.67 1.98
C GLN A 556 4.88 30.19 1.94
N SER A 557 5.22 31.05 2.91
CA SER A 557 6.56 31.63 3.02
C SER A 557 6.99 31.70 4.48
N SER A 558 8.19 31.22 4.77
CA SER A 558 8.84 31.28 6.08
C SER A 558 10.32 31.64 5.92
N THR A 559 11.10 31.46 6.98
CA THR A 559 12.53 31.77 7.01
C THR A 559 13.36 30.62 7.58
N VAL A 560 14.61 30.56 7.14
CA VAL A 560 15.67 29.76 7.77
C VAL A 560 16.73 30.66 8.37
N THR A 561 17.38 30.18 9.44
CA THR A 561 18.43 30.91 10.16
C THR A 561 19.78 30.21 9.98
N PHE A 562 20.83 30.99 9.71
CA PHE A 562 22.20 30.52 9.60
C PHE A 562 22.96 30.63 10.93
N GLU A 563 24.11 29.94 11.04
CA GLU A 563 24.99 29.99 12.22
C GLU A 563 25.44 31.41 12.61
N ASP A 564 25.58 32.31 11.62
CA ASP A 564 25.97 33.72 11.84
C ASP A 564 24.81 34.62 12.30
N GLY A 565 23.60 34.04 12.48
CA GLY A 565 22.37 34.72 12.85
C GLY A 565 21.67 35.43 11.70
N SER A 566 22.21 35.39 10.47
CA SER A 566 21.52 35.89 9.29
C SER A 566 20.38 34.96 8.87
N THR A 567 19.39 35.49 8.15
CA THR A 567 18.21 34.73 7.70
C THR A 567 18.04 34.81 6.18
N THR A 568 17.41 33.80 5.58
CA THR A 568 16.90 33.85 4.19
C THR A 568 15.49 33.27 4.08
N ILE A 569 14.86 33.44 2.93
CA ILE A 569 13.48 33.00 2.67
C ILE A 569 13.46 31.50 2.33
N ALA A 570 12.44 30.81 2.84
CA ALA A 570 12.06 29.47 2.42
C ALA A 570 10.59 29.49 1.96
N ASN A 571 10.35 29.24 0.68
CA ASN A 571 9.05 29.34 0.05
C ASN A 571 8.50 27.97 -0.32
N ASP A 572 7.21 27.79 -0.12
CA ASP A 572 6.46 26.67 -0.66
C ASP A 572 5.92 27.07 -2.04
N VAL A 573 6.56 26.54 -3.09
CA VAL A 573 6.38 27.03 -4.46
C VAL A 573 5.57 26.05 -5.27
N TRP A 574 4.36 26.44 -5.61
CA TRP A 574 3.44 25.64 -6.40
C TRP A 574 3.78 25.78 -7.88
N PHE A 575 4.46 24.76 -8.41
CA PHE A 575 4.92 24.67 -9.78
C PHE A 575 3.77 24.45 -10.76
N LYS A 576 3.95 24.98 -11.97
CA LYS A 576 3.10 24.68 -13.11
C LYS A 576 3.62 23.43 -13.83
N VAL A 577 2.76 22.44 -14.00
CA VAL A 577 3.03 21.19 -14.74
C VAL A 577 2.25 21.14 -16.05
N ASN A 578 2.81 20.46 -17.05
CA ASN A 578 2.16 20.18 -18.33
C ASN A 578 1.84 18.70 -18.46
N LEU A 579 0.59 18.34 -18.15
CA LEU A 579 0.09 16.97 -18.21
C LEU A 579 -0.09 16.44 -19.65
N ASP A 580 -0.01 17.28 -20.67
CA ASP A 580 -0.02 16.83 -22.07
C ASP A 580 1.38 16.38 -22.53
N LYS A 581 2.42 16.64 -21.72
CA LYS A 581 3.81 16.24 -21.98
C LYS A 581 4.34 15.43 -20.82
N THR A 582 4.02 14.14 -20.82
CA THR A 582 4.49 13.18 -19.82
C THR A 582 5.39 12.12 -20.45
N LYS A 583 6.33 11.61 -19.65
CA LYS A 583 7.19 10.49 -20.02
C LYS A 583 7.08 9.40 -18.96
N GLN A 584 6.59 8.24 -19.36
CA GLN A 584 6.65 7.04 -18.55
C GLN A 584 8.09 6.54 -18.52
N THR A 585 8.60 6.20 -17.34
CA THR A 585 9.97 5.69 -17.20
C THR A 585 9.97 4.17 -17.43
N SER A 586 10.69 3.68 -18.44
CA SER A 586 10.79 2.23 -18.70
C SER A 586 11.87 1.56 -17.83
N ILE A 587 11.71 0.26 -17.55
CA ILE A 587 12.73 -0.49 -16.79
C ILE A 587 14.09 -0.52 -17.51
N ASP A 588 14.10 -0.48 -18.84
CA ASP A 588 15.32 -0.41 -19.64
C ASP A 588 16.02 0.95 -19.51
N GLU A 589 15.25 2.04 -19.42
CA GLU A 589 15.79 3.37 -19.09
C GLU A 589 16.31 3.40 -17.65
N MET A 590 15.60 2.83 -16.68
CA MET A 590 16.07 2.73 -15.29
C MET A 590 17.39 1.95 -15.18
N ILE A 591 17.51 0.82 -15.90
CA ILE A 591 18.74 0.03 -15.98
C ILE A 591 19.85 0.85 -16.63
N LYS A 592 19.56 1.52 -17.75
CA LYS A 592 20.52 2.34 -18.47
C LYS A 592 21.03 3.49 -17.61
N ASP A 593 20.16 4.21 -16.93
CA ASP A 593 20.51 5.32 -16.05
C ASP A 593 21.31 4.83 -14.84
N THR A 594 20.91 3.70 -14.24
CA THR A 594 21.66 3.07 -13.14
C THR A 594 23.05 2.63 -13.59
N LEU A 595 23.17 2.03 -14.77
CA LEU A 595 24.46 1.65 -15.37
C LEU A 595 25.34 2.88 -15.67
N ILE A 596 24.76 3.96 -16.19
CA ILE A 596 25.49 5.22 -16.43
C ILE A 596 26.06 5.76 -15.11
N ASN A 597 25.25 5.80 -14.06
CA ASN A 597 25.67 6.30 -12.75
C ASN A 597 26.68 5.37 -12.06
N LEU A 598 26.51 4.04 -12.19
CA LEU A 598 27.46 3.04 -11.72
C LEU A 598 28.84 3.24 -12.39
N ASN A 599 28.87 3.31 -13.72
CA ASN A 599 30.09 3.52 -14.49
C ASN A 599 30.74 4.87 -14.16
N LYS A 600 29.95 5.94 -14.05
CA LYS A 600 30.43 7.28 -13.67
C LYS A 600 31.08 7.25 -12.27
N ARG A 601 30.45 6.62 -11.28
CA ARG A 601 31.02 6.51 -9.92
C ARG A 601 32.29 5.67 -9.90
N GLN A 602 32.34 4.59 -10.67
CA GLN A 602 33.53 3.76 -10.82
C GLN A 602 34.69 4.54 -11.46
N ASP A 603 34.45 5.24 -12.57
CA ASP A 603 35.45 6.06 -13.25
C ASP A 603 36.00 7.17 -12.36
N GLU A 604 35.14 7.79 -11.54
CA GLU A 604 35.54 8.79 -10.56
C GLU A 604 36.48 8.22 -9.49
N LEU A 605 36.16 7.07 -8.89
CA LEU A 605 37.03 6.45 -7.90
C LEU A 605 38.38 6.02 -8.49
N ILE A 606 38.38 5.51 -9.72
CA ILE A 606 39.61 5.19 -10.45
C ILE A 606 40.44 6.45 -10.67
N LYS A 607 39.80 7.57 -11.01
CA LYS A 607 40.49 8.86 -11.19
C LYS A 607 41.07 9.38 -9.87
N GLU A 608 40.27 9.40 -8.79
CA GLU A 608 40.72 9.79 -7.45
C GLU A 608 41.90 8.92 -6.98
N TYR A 609 41.87 7.61 -7.23
CA TYR A 609 42.96 6.68 -6.92
C TYR A 609 44.24 6.99 -7.72
N LYS A 610 44.12 7.26 -9.04
CA LYS A 610 45.26 7.63 -9.89
C LYS A 610 45.91 8.94 -9.44
N GLU A 611 45.11 9.95 -9.12
CA GLU A 611 45.58 11.25 -8.65
C GLU A 611 46.31 11.13 -7.31
N ASN A 612 45.75 10.39 -6.36
CA ASN A 612 46.35 10.22 -5.04
C ASN A 612 47.65 9.40 -5.05
N ASN A 613 47.83 8.52 -6.04
CA ASN A 613 49.00 7.64 -6.14
C ASN A 613 49.99 8.02 -7.25
N ASN A 614 49.80 9.17 -7.93
CA ASN A 614 50.60 9.61 -9.08
C ASN A 614 50.75 8.55 -10.19
N LEU A 615 49.67 7.80 -10.47
CA LEU A 615 49.68 6.71 -11.46
C LEU A 615 49.25 7.23 -12.83
N ASN A 616 50.07 6.96 -13.86
CA ASN A 616 49.83 7.37 -15.25
C ASN A 616 49.42 6.21 -16.18
N THR A 617 49.18 5.01 -15.64
CA THR A 617 48.85 3.81 -16.41
C THR A 617 47.33 3.64 -16.56
N ASN A 618 46.91 2.99 -17.64
CA ASN A 618 45.52 2.61 -17.87
C ASN A 618 45.19 1.18 -17.38
N ASP A 619 46.20 0.42 -16.97
CA ASP A 619 46.05 -0.98 -16.58
C ASP A 619 46.12 -1.08 -15.05
N LEU A 620 44.94 -1.09 -14.42
CA LEU A 620 44.75 -1.13 -12.96
C LEU A 620 43.81 -2.25 -12.52
N ASN A 621 43.39 -3.12 -13.45
CA ASN A 621 42.32 -4.10 -13.19
C ASN A 621 42.68 -5.11 -12.09
N ASP A 622 43.97 -5.37 -11.87
CA ASP A 622 44.47 -6.33 -10.87
C ASP A 622 44.99 -5.67 -9.56
N ASP A 623 44.77 -4.36 -9.36
CA ASP A 623 45.22 -3.67 -8.14
C ASP A 623 44.26 -3.93 -6.97
N GLU A 624 44.68 -4.78 -6.03
CA GLU A 624 43.92 -5.17 -4.84
C GLU A 624 43.48 -3.97 -3.98
N SER A 625 44.26 -2.88 -3.95
CA SER A 625 43.92 -1.68 -3.18
C SER A 625 42.78 -0.90 -3.83
N LEU A 626 42.81 -0.77 -5.16
CA LEU A 626 41.71 -0.18 -5.93
C LEU A 626 40.44 -1.04 -5.83
N GLN A 627 40.57 -2.36 -5.92
CA GLN A 627 39.43 -3.27 -5.78
C GLN A 627 38.79 -3.18 -4.39
N ASN A 628 39.58 -3.04 -3.33
CA ASN A 628 39.05 -2.83 -1.98
C ASN A 628 38.29 -1.49 -1.86
N ILE A 629 38.78 -0.41 -2.48
CA ILE A 629 38.08 0.89 -2.51
C ILE A 629 36.75 0.75 -3.23
N LEU A 630 36.74 0.19 -4.45
CA LEU A 630 35.53 -0.02 -5.25
C LEU A 630 34.48 -0.87 -4.51
N ASN A 631 34.90 -1.93 -3.82
CA ASN A 631 34.01 -2.83 -3.07
C ASN A 631 33.50 -2.23 -1.75
N SER A 632 34.20 -1.23 -1.20
CA SER A 632 33.83 -0.57 0.06
C SER A 632 32.98 0.69 -0.13
N ASP A 633 32.86 1.21 -1.36
CA ASP A 633 32.09 2.41 -1.65
C ASP A 633 30.58 2.15 -1.54
N GLU A 634 29.93 2.80 -0.58
CA GLU A 634 28.51 2.61 -0.29
C GLU A 634 27.63 2.98 -1.49
N VAL A 635 28.01 4.01 -2.27
CA VAL A 635 27.23 4.48 -3.42
C VAL A 635 27.28 3.46 -4.58
N LEU A 636 28.47 2.94 -4.90
CA LEU A 636 28.65 1.85 -5.87
C LEU A 636 27.90 0.58 -5.47
N LYS A 637 27.94 0.22 -4.20
CA LYS A 637 27.19 -0.92 -3.68
C LYS A 637 25.69 -0.72 -3.87
N THR A 638 25.16 0.46 -3.53
CA THR A 638 23.76 0.81 -3.74
C THR A 638 23.35 0.74 -5.22
N TYR A 639 24.18 1.23 -6.14
CA TYR A 639 23.90 1.11 -7.58
C TYR A 639 23.92 -0.34 -8.06
N ASN A 640 24.87 -1.16 -7.60
CA ASN A 640 24.93 -2.57 -7.94
C ASN A 640 23.72 -3.35 -7.40
N ASP A 641 23.31 -3.08 -6.15
CA ASP A 641 22.13 -3.70 -5.54
C ASP A 641 20.84 -3.29 -6.28
N LYS A 642 20.72 -2.00 -6.67
CA LYS A 642 19.63 -1.51 -7.52
C LYS A 642 19.62 -2.18 -8.89
N LEU A 643 20.79 -2.31 -9.53
CA LEU A 643 20.95 -2.96 -10.83
C LEU A 643 20.55 -4.45 -10.78
N ASN A 644 21.01 -5.18 -9.77
CA ASN A 644 20.64 -6.58 -9.55
C ASN A 644 19.14 -6.76 -9.34
N THR A 645 18.53 -5.83 -8.59
CA THR A 645 17.07 -5.80 -8.36
C THR A 645 16.33 -5.57 -9.68
N LEU A 646 16.73 -4.58 -10.48
CA LEU A 646 16.13 -4.28 -11.78
C LEU A 646 16.25 -5.46 -12.76
N PHE A 647 17.40 -6.15 -12.81
CA PHE A 647 17.57 -7.35 -13.64
C PHE A 647 16.68 -8.52 -13.18
N THR A 648 16.53 -8.70 -11.87
CA THR A 648 15.60 -9.70 -11.31
C THR A 648 14.17 -9.40 -11.76
N ILE A 649 13.77 -8.13 -11.71
CA ILE A 649 12.41 -7.71 -12.10
C ILE A 649 12.19 -7.83 -13.60
N LYS A 650 13.21 -7.57 -14.42
CA LYS A 650 13.16 -7.76 -15.88
C LYS A 650 12.89 -9.23 -16.27
N SER A 651 13.19 -10.19 -15.39
CA SER A 651 12.90 -11.61 -15.61
C SER A 651 11.46 -12.03 -15.26
N LEU A 652 10.71 -11.19 -14.54
CA LEU A 652 9.31 -11.45 -14.20
C LEU A 652 8.38 -11.09 -15.36
N PRO A 653 7.13 -11.59 -15.41
CA PRO A 653 6.20 -11.26 -16.49
C PRO A 653 5.90 -9.76 -16.58
N GLN A 654 5.78 -9.27 -17.82
CA GLN A 654 5.43 -7.90 -18.13
C GLN A 654 3.97 -7.78 -18.56
N VAL A 655 3.29 -6.74 -18.12
CA VAL A 655 1.99 -6.36 -18.67
C VAL A 655 2.02 -4.86 -18.93
N LYS A 656 1.87 -4.49 -20.21
CA LYS A 656 1.78 -3.07 -20.59
C LYS A 656 0.48 -2.49 -20.06
N ALA A 657 0.59 -1.40 -19.31
CA ALA A 657 -0.55 -0.61 -18.89
C ALA A 657 -0.65 0.67 -19.73
N PHE A 658 -1.61 1.52 -19.39
CA PHE A 658 -1.93 2.76 -20.09
C PHE A 658 -2.59 3.74 -19.11
N GLY A 659 -2.75 5.00 -19.54
CA GLY A 659 -3.18 6.09 -18.65
C GLY A 659 -2.07 6.43 -17.65
N ASN A 660 -2.43 6.55 -16.38
CA ASN A 660 -1.57 6.81 -15.22
C ASN A 660 -1.22 5.53 -14.44
N LEU A 661 -1.41 4.34 -15.03
CA LEU A 661 -0.90 3.09 -14.48
C LEU A 661 0.39 2.73 -15.23
N SER A 662 1.51 2.64 -14.52
CA SER A 662 2.80 2.20 -15.09
C SER A 662 2.77 0.73 -15.46
N SER A 663 3.66 0.25 -16.33
CA SER A 663 3.70 -1.16 -16.71
C SER A 663 4.13 -2.04 -15.53
N LEU A 664 3.75 -3.32 -15.53
CA LEU A 664 3.86 -4.18 -14.34
C LEU A 664 5.30 -4.33 -13.82
N GLN A 665 6.28 -4.52 -14.70
CA GLN A 665 7.70 -4.58 -14.30
C GLN A 665 8.21 -3.25 -13.74
N GLU A 666 7.78 -2.11 -14.29
CA GLU A 666 8.19 -0.79 -13.79
C GLU A 666 7.61 -0.53 -12.40
N ALA A 667 6.36 -0.90 -12.19
CA ALA A 667 5.76 -0.82 -10.87
C ALA A 667 6.45 -1.75 -9.86
N MET A 668 6.86 -2.95 -10.27
CA MET A 668 7.62 -3.88 -9.42
C MET A 668 8.99 -3.31 -9.03
N ALA A 669 9.63 -2.51 -9.89
CA ALA A 669 10.93 -1.87 -9.60
C ALA A 669 10.88 -0.97 -8.37
N ASN A 670 9.76 -0.29 -8.18
CA ASN A 670 9.54 0.64 -7.06
C ASN A 670 8.64 0.04 -5.96
N ASN A 671 8.22 -1.23 -6.11
CA ASN A 671 7.37 -1.93 -5.16
C ASN A 671 7.87 -3.38 -4.92
N PRO A 672 8.80 -3.58 -3.95
CA PRO A 672 9.31 -4.91 -3.59
C PRO A 672 8.21 -5.88 -3.13
N LYS A 673 7.13 -5.35 -2.55
CA LYS A 673 5.96 -6.14 -2.18
C LYS A 673 5.25 -6.69 -3.42
N LEU A 674 5.05 -5.88 -4.46
CA LEU A 674 4.49 -6.33 -5.73
C LEU A 674 5.38 -7.38 -6.41
N ALA A 675 6.70 -7.19 -6.41
CA ALA A 675 7.65 -8.16 -6.96
C ALA A 675 7.58 -9.51 -6.22
N THR A 676 7.45 -9.46 -4.88
CA THR A 676 7.27 -10.65 -4.05
C THR A 676 5.92 -11.31 -4.32
N MET A 677 4.84 -10.52 -4.40
CA MET A 677 3.50 -11.01 -4.72
C MET A 677 3.45 -11.66 -6.10
N MET A 678 4.12 -11.09 -7.10
CA MET A 678 4.23 -11.70 -8.43
C MET A 678 4.95 -13.04 -8.34
N ASN A 679 6.10 -13.13 -7.65
CA ASN A 679 6.78 -14.40 -7.45
C ASN A 679 5.90 -15.44 -6.76
N LEU A 680 5.16 -15.08 -5.72
CA LEU A 680 4.19 -15.97 -5.05
C LEU A 680 3.05 -16.37 -5.99
N TYR A 681 2.54 -15.44 -6.79
CA TYR A 681 1.47 -15.64 -7.76
C TYR A 681 1.88 -16.64 -8.86
N LEU A 682 3.13 -16.60 -9.30
CA LEU A 682 3.66 -17.54 -10.29
C LEU A 682 3.75 -18.98 -9.78
N LEU A 683 3.82 -19.17 -8.46
CA LEU A 683 3.81 -20.49 -7.81
C LEU A 683 2.40 -21.06 -7.60
N MET A 684 1.35 -20.25 -7.83
CA MET A 684 -0.05 -20.66 -7.64
C MET A 684 -0.57 -21.53 -8.80
N ASP A 685 -1.54 -22.40 -8.53
CA ASP A 685 -2.26 -23.14 -9.57
C ASP A 685 -3.20 -22.24 -10.39
N GLU A 686 -3.69 -22.72 -11.53
CA GLU A 686 -4.53 -21.98 -12.49
C GLU A 686 -5.75 -21.32 -11.82
N LYS A 687 -6.42 -22.02 -10.89
CA LYS A 687 -7.62 -21.51 -10.23
C LYS A 687 -7.24 -20.40 -9.25
N THR A 688 -6.23 -20.66 -8.43
CA THR A 688 -5.74 -19.71 -7.43
C THR A 688 -5.20 -18.44 -8.10
N LYS A 689 -4.48 -18.56 -9.23
CA LYS A 689 -4.06 -17.41 -10.05
C LYS A 689 -5.25 -16.54 -10.49
N LYS A 690 -6.31 -17.14 -11.05
CA LYS A 690 -7.50 -16.36 -11.46
C LYS A 690 -8.21 -15.67 -10.29
N GLU A 691 -8.25 -16.30 -9.12
CA GLU A 691 -8.85 -15.73 -7.91
C GLU A 691 -8.02 -14.57 -7.33
N ASN A 692 -6.70 -14.63 -7.44
CA ASN A 692 -5.76 -13.65 -6.85
C ASN A 692 -5.21 -12.62 -7.83
N ILE A 693 -5.61 -12.63 -9.12
CA ILE A 693 -5.15 -11.62 -10.11
C ILE A 693 -5.52 -10.20 -9.69
N SER A 694 -6.65 -10.05 -8.98
CA SER A 694 -7.08 -8.75 -8.47
C SER A 694 -6.07 -8.20 -7.45
N ASP A 695 -5.45 -9.04 -6.62
CA ASP A 695 -4.48 -8.61 -5.61
C ASP A 695 -3.18 -8.11 -6.25
N ILE A 696 -2.73 -8.76 -7.32
CA ILE A 696 -1.62 -8.27 -8.15
C ILE A 696 -1.97 -6.91 -8.74
N ILE A 697 -3.15 -6.75 -9.32
CA ILE A 697 -3.59 -5.49 -9.93
C ILE A 697 -3.77 -4.38 -8.88
N TYR A 698 -4.26 -4.71 -7.69
CA TYR A 698 -4.46 -3.74 -6.62
C TYR A 698 -3.15 -3.27 -6.01
N GLU A 699 -2.20 -4.18 -5.79
CA GLU A 699 -0.85 -3.81 -5.36
C GLU A 699 -0.14 -3.02 -6.47
N TRP A 700 -0.30 -3.42 -7.73
CA TRP A 700 0.23 -2.71 -8.90
C TRP A 700 -0.31 -1.29 -9.02
N ALA A 701 -1.61 -1.10 -8.81
CA ALA A 701 -2.23 0.21 -8.83
C ALA A 701 -2.00 1.02 -7.54
N GLY A 702 -1.35 0.47 -6.51
CA GLY A 702 -1.13 1.15 -5.22
C GLY A 702 -2.39 1.29 -4.37
N VAL A 703 -3.38 0.43 -4.57
CA VAL A 703 -4.70 0.46 -3.92
C VAL A 703 -4.95 -0.75 -3.02
N SER A 704 -3.94 -1.56 -2.76
CA SER A 704 -4.07 -2.74 -1.88
C SER A 704 -4.49 -2.36 -0.46
N SER A 705 -4.13 -1.16 0.01
CA SER A 705 -4.55 -0.62 1.31
C SER A 705 -5.93 0.02 1.34
N VAL A 706 -6.59 0.19 0.20
CA VAL A 706 -8.00 0.65 0.14
C VAL A 706 -8.87 -0.48 0.71
N ASP A 707 -9.98 -0.15 1.34
CA ASP A 707 -10.90 -1.16 1.90
C ASP A 707 -11.56 -1.95 0.75
N ASP A 708 -11.56 -3.29 0.82
CA ASP A 708 -12.20 -4.17 -0.16
C ASP A 708 -13.73 -3.97 -0.27
N SER A 709 -14.34 -3.37 0.76
CA SER A 709 -15.75 -3.01 0.80
C SER A 709 -16.04 -1.59 0.31
N SER A 710 -15.00 -0.78 0.07
CA SER A 710 -15.20 0.57 -0.45
C SER A 710 -15.70 0.52 -1.89
N MET A 711 -16.64 1.41 -2.22
CA MET A 711 -17.35 1.44 -3.50
C MET A 711 -17.45 2.89 -4.00
N ARG A 712 -17.27 3.10 -5.30
CA ARG A 712 -17.60 4.34 -6.01
C ARG A 712 -18.76 4.05 -6.95
N GLY A 713 -19.97 4.48 -6.56
CA GLY A 713 -21.21 4.01 -7.20
C GLY A 713 -21.43 2.51 -6.95
N GLN A 714 -21.60 1.72 -8.02
CA GLN A 714 -21.66 0.25 -7.91
C GLN A 714 -20.33 -0.44 -8.22
N VAL A 715 -19.26 0.33 -8.46
CA VAL A 715 -17.92 -0.18 -8.74
C VAL A 715 -17.15 -0.27 -7.43
N LYS A 716 -16.37 -1.33 -7.19
CA LYS A 716 -15.42 -1.35 -6.06
C LYS A 716 -14.48 -0.17 -6.17
N GLU A 717 -14.17 0.51 -5.08
CA GLU A 717 -13.29 1.68 -5.12
C GLU A 717 -11.89 1.29 -5.63
N LYS A 718 -11.38 0.11 -5.26
CA LYS A 718 -10.13 -0.42 -5.86
C LYS A 718 -10.25 -0.54 -7.38
N ASP A 719 -11.33 -1.16 -7.87
CA ASP A 719 -11.58 -1.30 -9.30
C ASP A 719 -11.77 0.07 -9.97
N MET A 720 -12.35 1.04 -9.27
CA MET A 720 -12.53 2.39 -9.76
C MET A 720 -11.21 3.15 -9.85
N ILE A 721 -10.36 3.09 -8.83
CA ILE A 721 -9.05 3.75 -8.86
C ILE A 721 -8.17 3.09 -9.93
N VAL A 722 -8.24 1.76 -10.10
CA VAL A 722 -7.63 1.07 -11.24
C VAL A 722 -8.18 1.63 -12.55
N TYR A 723 -9.50 1.80 -12.68
CA TYR A 723 -10.12 2.35 -13.89
C TYR A 723 -9.64 3.78 -14.18
N GLU A 724 -9.59 4.64 -13.16
CA GLU A 724 -9.14 6.03 -13.28
C GLU A 724 -7.69 6.15 -13.68
N LYS A 725 -6.84 5.28 -13.10
CA LYS A 725 -5.44 5.13 -13.53
C LYS A 725 -5.40 4.67 -14.97
N LEU A 726 -6.15 3.66 -15.37
CA LEU A 726 -6.19 3.21 -16.77
C LEU A 726 -6.72 4.28 -17.74
N SER A 727 -7.69 5.11 -17.34
CA SER A 727 -8.18 6.21 -18.19
C SER A 727 -7.28 7.44 -18.19
N GLY A 728 -6.27 7.48 -17.32
CA GLY A 728 -5.37 8.63 -17.13
C GLY A 728 -6.07 9.88 -16.58
N LYS A 729 -7.31 9.73 -16.10
CA LYS A 729 -8.17 10.82 -15.65
C LYS A 729 -9.13 10.29 -14.59
N PRO A 730 -9.47 11.08 -13.56
CA PRO A 730 -10.53 10.72 -12.64
C PRO A 730 -11.84 10.52 -13.41
N PHE A 731 -12.60 9.52 -13.02
CA PHE A 731 -13.88 9.25 -13.64
C PHE A 731 -14.81 10.39 -13.26
N MET A 732 -15.50 10.94 -14.25
CA MET A 732 -16.45 12.02 -14.04
C MET A 732 -17.74 11.73 -14.81
N GLN A 733 -18.74 11.21 -14.12
CA GLN A 733 -20.09 11.08 -14.64
C GLN A 733 -20.61 12.47 -15.01
N ARG A 734 -20.89 12.68 -16.30
CA ARG A 734 -21.35 13.97 -16.87
C ARG A 734 -20.38 15.14 -16.63
N GLY A 735 -19.11 14.86 -16.33
CA GLY A 735 -18.07 15.88 -16.16
C GLY A 735 -17.92 16.48 -14.76
N TYR A 736 -18.65 16.00 -13.74
CA TYR A 736 -18.57 16.54 -12.36
C TYR A 736 -18.66 15.48 -11.25
N SER A 737 -19.34 14.34 -11.45
CA SER A 737 -19.52 13.33 -10.38
C SER A 737 -18.51 12.20 -10.46
N ARG A 738 -17.67 12.04 -9.43
CA ARG A 738 -16.77 10.89 -9.30
C ARG A 738 -17.51 9.56 -9.13
N ASN A 739 -18.80 9.59 -8.76
CA ASN A 739 -19.63 8.39 -8.63
C ASN A 739 -20.33 8.01 -9.95
N PRO A 740 -20.12 6.80 -10.48
CA PRO A 740 -20.75 6.31 -11.70
C PRO A 740 -22.19 5.91 -11.42
N ARG A 741 -23.11 6.28 -12.32
CA ARG A 741 -24.50 5.77 -12.29
C ARG A 741 -24.52 4.30 -12.69
N GLN A 742 -25.64 3.61 -12.48
CA GLN A 742 -25.79 2.18 -12.78
C GLN A 742 -25.26 1.78 -14.16
N ASN A 743 -25.63 2.49 -15.23
CA ASN A 743 -25.15 2.19 -16.58
C ASN A 743 -23.63 2.40 -16.71
N ALA A 744 -23.08 3.47 -16.14
CA ALA A 744 -21.64 3.71 -16.15
C ALA A 744 -20.89 2.72 -15.25
N SER A 745 -21.48 2.32 -14.11
CA SER A 745 -20.90 1.35 -13.19
C SER A 745 -20.80 -0.02 -13.85
N ALA A 746 -21.84 -0.46 -14.53
CA ALA A 746 -21.82 -1.70 -15.30
C ALA A 746 -20.73 -1.67 -16.37
N ILE A 747 -20.58 -0.55 -17.08
CA ILE A 747 -19.51 -0.36 -18.07
C ILE A 747 -18.13 -0.42 -17.39
N ILE A 748 -17.93 0.25 -16.26
CA ILE A 748 -16.63 0.27 -15.58
C ILE A 748 -16.28 -1.12 -15.02
N ILE A 749 -17.22 -1.81 -14.36
CA ILE A 749 -17.03 -3.18 -13.87
C ILE A 749 -16.63 -4.09 -15.04
N ASP A 750 -17.32 -3.98 -16.18
CA ASP A 750 -16.98 -4.72 -17.40
C ASP A 750 -15.57 -4.37 -17.89
N LYS A 751 -15.22 -3.07 -17.97
CA LYS A 751 -13.86 -2.65 -18.38
C LYS A 751 -12.78 -3.14 -17.42
N ILE A 752 -13.04 -3.20 -16.12
CA ILE A 752 -12.10 -3.72 -15.14
C ILE A 752 -12.01 -5.24 -15.22
N GLN A 753 -13.12 -5.95 -15.44
CA GLN A 753 -13.06 -7.38 -15.65
C GLN A 753 -12.28 -7.72 -16.93
N VAL A 754 -12.49 -6.95 -18.00
CA VAL A 754 -11.70 -7.04 -19.23
C VAL A 754 -10.22 -6.79 -18.95
N PHE A 755 -9.89 -5.79 -18.13
CA PHE A 755 -8.50 -5.54 -17.73
C PHE A 755 -7.93 -6.69 -16.91
N LYS A 756 -8.63 -7.21 -15.90
CA LYS A 756 -8.22 -8.37 -15.09
C LYS A 756 -7.92 -9.58 -15.97
N ASN A 757 -8.80 -9.85 -16.92
CA ASN A 757 -8.62 -10.93 -17.90
C ASN A 757 -7.39 -10.67 -18.78
N TYR A 758 -7.21 -9.43 -19.26
CA TYR A 758 -6.04 -9.00 -20.04
C TYR A 758 -4.74 -9.22 -19.25
N VAL A 759 -4.66 -8.80 -17.99
CA VAL A 759 -3.46 -8.98 -17.15
C VAL A 759 -3.18 -10.46 -16.93
N TYR A 760 -4.19 -11.24 -16.52
CA TYR A 760 -4.09 -12.70 -16.37
C TYR A 760 -3.54 -13.34 -17.65
N ALA A 761 -4.12 -12.99 -18.79
CA ALA A 761 -3.75 -13.56 -20.07
C ALA A 761 -2.33 -13.20 -20.51
N ASN A 762 -1.88 -11.96 -20.29
CA ASN A 762 -0.51 -11.57 -20.61
C ASN A 762 0.51 -12.30 -19.72
N ILE A 763 0.21 -12.50 -18.43
CA ILE A 763 1.06 -13.29 -17.51
C ILE A 763 1.10 -14.75 -17.96
N GLU A 764 -0.05 -15.37 -18.24
CA GLU A 764 -0.10 -16.77 -18.68
C GLU A 764 0.61 -16.98 -20.03
N LEU A 765 0.50 -16.02 -20.95
CA LEU A 765 1.20 -16.08 -22.23
C LEU A 765 2.72 -16.12 -22.06
N GLN A 766 3.25 -15.41 -21.06
CA GLN A 766 4.69 -15.33 -20.75
C GLN A 766 5.19 -16.42 -19.80
N THR A 767 4.28 -17.21 -19.21
CA THR A 767 4.63 -18.20 -18.19
C THR A 767 4.21 -19.59 -18.65
N THR A 768 2.92 -19.89 -18.57
CA THR A 768 2.33 -21.16 -19.00
C THR A 768 2.56 -21.44 -20.49
N TYR A 769 2.53 -20.40 -21.34
CA TYR A 769 2.71 -20.52 -22.78
C TYR A 769 4.03 -19.92 -23.29
N GLN A 770 5.03 -19.80 -22.42
CA GLN A 770 6.34 -19.22 -22.78
C GLN A 770 7.00 -19.92 -23.98
N GLU A 771 6.76 -21.23 -24.15
CA GLU A 771 7.31 -22.04 -25.24
C GLU A 771 6.80 -21.62 -26.62
N VAL A 772 5.65 -20.93 -26.69
CA VAL A 772 5.11 -20.39 -27.95
C VAL A 772 5.96 -19.22 -28.46
N ASN A 773 6.77 -18.59 -27.59
CA ASN A 773 7.71 -17.52 -27.94
C ASN A 773 7.05 -16.42 -28.81
N LEU A 774 5.87 -15.95 -28.37
CA LEU A 774 5.06 -15.01 -29.12
C LEU A 774 5.34 -13.57 -28.67
N ASP A 775 5.83 -12.73 -29.59
CA ASP A 775 5.97 -11.29 -29.36
C ASP A 775 4.69 -10.56 -29.80
N ILE A 776 3.89 -10.16 -28.81
CA ILE A 776 2.67 -9.38 -29.02
C ILE A 776 2.86 -7.88 -28.78
N ASP A 777 4.10 -7.43 -28.54
CA ASP A 777 4.44 -6.07 -28.13
C ASP A 777 5.16 -5.27 -29.21
N THR A 778 5.83 -5.95 -30.13
CA THR A 778 6.61 -5.33 -31.20
C THR A 778 6.07 -5.72 -32.56
N MET A 779 5.81 -4.73 -33.41
CA MET A 779 5.56 -4.99 -34.82
C MET A 779 6.88 -5.18 -35.57
N LYS A 780 6.91 -6.15 -36.47
CA LYS A 780 8.02 -6.36 -37.40
C LYS A 780 7.60 -5.84 -38.78
N PHE A 781 8.54 -5.23 -39.48
CA PHE A 781 8.32 -4.85 -40.87
C PHE A 781 8.45 -6.10 -41.75
N ASP A 782 7.37 -6.49 -42.44
CA ASP A 782 7.34 -7.69 -43.28
C ASP A 782 7.82 -7.45 -44.72
N GLY A 783 8.27 -6.22 -45.02
CA GLY A 783 8.64 -5.77 -46.36
C GLY A 783 7.58 -4.89 -47.04
N LYS A 784 6.35 -4.84 -46.51
CA LYS A 784 5.26 -3.96 -47.00
C LYS A 784 4.72 -3.06 -45.90
N GLU A 785 4.47 -3.62 -44.72
CA GLU A 785 3.88 -2.91 -43.58
C GLU A 785 4.39 -3.47 -42.26
N TYR A 786 4.13 -2.75 -41.17
CA TYR A 786 4.44 -3.21 -39.83
C TYR A 786 3.31 -4.14 -39.36
N ARG A 787 3.63 -5.41 -39.11
CA ARG A 787 2.68 -6.42 -38.64
C ARG A 787 3.15 -7.11 -37.36
N TYR A 788 2.19 -7.64 -36.62
CA TYR A 788 2.46 -8.57 -35.52
C TYR A 788 2.63 -9.96 -36.12
N ASP A 789 3.63 -10.69 -35.63
CA ASP A 789 4.00 -12.00 -36.12
C ASP A 789 3.35 -13.08 -35.26
N PHE A 790 2.34 -13.75 -35.80
CA PHE A 790 1.64 -14.86 -35.14
C PHE A 790 2.11 -16.23 -35.64
N SER A 791 3.20 -16.29 -36.42
CA SER A 791 3.63 -17.55 -37.02
C SER A 791 4.00 -18.64 -36.00
N SER A 792 4.43 -18.26 -34.81
CA SER A 792 4.83 -19.21 -33.76
C SER A 792 3.67 -20.00 -33.14
N ILE A 793 2.41 -19.59 -33.34
CA ILE A 793 1.25 -20.31 -32.79
C ILE A 793 0.97 -21.64 -33.52
N ASP A 794 1.45 -21.76 -34.76
CA ASP A 794 1.14 -22.89 -35.65
C ASP A 794 1.63 -24.23 -35.09
N GLU A 795 2.89 -24.27 -34.65
CA GLU A 795 3.53 -25.50 -34.16
C GLU A 795 2.93 -25.96 -32.84
N TYR A 796 2.60 -24.99 -31.98
CA TYR A 796 1.95 -25.24 -30.70
C TYR A 796 0.54 -25.84 -30.89
N LEU A 797 -0.28 -25.23 -31.75
CA LEU A 797 -1.63 -25.70 -32.02
C LEU A 797 -1.65 -27.07 -32.71
N LYS A 798 -0.75 -27.31 -33.68
CA LYS A 798 -0.60 -28.62 -34.34
C LYS A 798 -0.31 -29.73 -33.33
N THR A 799 0.56 -29.46 -32.35
CA THR A 799 0.91 -30.42 -31.30
C THR A 799 -0.30 -30.78 -30.46
N LEU A 800 -1.04 -29.79 -29.95
CA LEU A 800 -2.23 -30.04 -29.15
C LEU A 800 -3.36 -30.75 -29.93
N CYS A 801 -3.50 -30.44 -31.22
CA CYS A 801 -4.46 -31.11 -32.10
C CYS A 801 -4.12 -32.59 -32.28
N ASN A 802 -2.85 -32.93 -32.54
CA ASN A 802 -2.39 -34.31 -32.66
C ASN A 802 -2.60 -35.12 -31.37
N GLU A 803 -2.50 -34.45 -30.21
CA GLU A 803 -2.76 -35.05 -28.89
C GLU A 803 -4.25 -35.07 -28.50
N ASN A 804 -5.15 -34.60 -29.37
CA ASN A 804 -6.58 -34.47 -29.13
C ASN A 804 -6.92 -33.64 -27.86
N LYS A 805 -6.06 -32.67 -27.49
CA LYS A 805 -6.20 -31.79 -26.33
C LYS A 805 -7.11 -30.59 -26.63
N LYS A 806 -8.36 -30.87 -27.02
CA LYS A 806 -9.35 -29.86 -27.44
C LYS A 806 -9.53 -28.74 -26.41
N GLN A 807 -9.50 -29.07 -25.12
CA GLN A 807 -9.66 -28.07 -24.05
C GLN A 807 -8.45 -27.15 -23.91
N ASP A 808 -7.23 -27.65 -24.07
CA ASP A 808 -6.01 -26.84 -23.95
C ASP A 808 -5.87 -25.87 -25.13
N ILE A 809 -6.31 -26.31 -26.32
CA ILE A 809 -6.45 -25.47 -27.50
C ILE A 809 -7.38 -24.28 -27.21
N ILE A 810 -8.59 -24.55 -26.71
CA ILE A 810 -9.58 -23.52 -26.38
C ILE A 810 -9.02 -22.56 -25.32
N LYS A 811 -8.36 -23.10 -24.28
CA LYS A 811 -7.73 -22.29 -23.23
C LYS A 811 -6.67 -21.35 -23.81
N PHE A 812 -5.71 -21.87 -24.58
CA PHE A 812 -4.62 -21.07 -25.16
C PHE A 812 -5.15 -19.92 -26.03
N ILE A 813 -6.14 -20.20 -26.88
CA ILE A 813 -6.74 -19.18 -27.74
C ILE A 813 -7.43 -18.09 -26.95
N ASN A 814 -8.20 -18.49 -25.94
CA ASN A 814 -8.88 -17.52 -25.10
C ASN A 814 -7.85 -16.63 -24.41
N ILE A 815 -6.71 -17.19 -23.97
CA ILE A 815 -5.59 -16.42 -23.42
C ILE A 815 -4.99 -15.49 -24.47
N LEU A 816 -4.65 -15.98 -25.65
CA LEU A 816 -4.09 -15.16 -26.73
C LEU A 816 -5.01 -14.01 -27.13
N LYS A 817 -6.31 -14.26 -27.34
CA LYS A 817 -7.27 -13.20 -27.68
C LYS A 817 -7.42 -12.19 -26.56
N THR A 818 -7.51 -12.68 -25.32
CA THR A 818 -7.66 -11.83 -24.15
C THR A 818 -6.42 -10.95 -23.93
N SER A 819 -5.21 -11.45 -24.21
CA SER A 819 -3.98 -10.65 -24.12
C SER A 819 -3.90 -9.56 -25.19
N LEU A 820 -4.68 -9.66 -26.27
CA LEU A 820 -4.76 -8.64 -27.33
C LEU A 820 -5.91 -7.65 -27.17
N THR A 821 -6.68 -7.70 -26.07
CA THR A 821 -7.92 -6.91 -25.91
C THR A 821 -7.73 -5.41 -26.15
N TYR A 822 -6.61 -4.83 -25.72
CA TYR A 822 -6.28 -3.41 -25.91
C TYR A 822 -5.40 -3.14 -27.15
N LYS A 823 -5.24 -4.12 -28.04
CA LYS A 823 -4.39 -4.08 -29.24
C LYS A 823 -5.23 -4.42 -30.49
N PRO A 824 -6.09 -3.50 -30.96
CA PRO A 824 -7.01 -3.77 -32.08
C PRO A 824 -6.27 -4.12 -33.38
N VAL A 825 -5.12 -3.50 -33.63
CA VAL A 825 -4.28 -3.83 -34.81
C VAL A 825 -3.72 -5.25 -34.70
N ALA A 826 -3.21 -5.65 -33.53
CA ALA A 826 -2.75 -7.02 -33.30
C ALA A 826 -3.88 -8.04 -33.45
N THR A 827 -5.07 -7.72 -32.94
CA THR A 827 -6.27 -8.55 -33.08
C THR A 827 -6.66 -8.75 -34.54
N ASN A 828 -6.61 -7.69 -35.34
CA ASN A 828 -6.86 -7.79 -36.78
C ASN A 828 -5.82 -8.66 -37.49
N HIS A 829 -4.54 -8.47 -37.16
CA HIS A 829 -3.47 -9.30 -37.72
C HIS A 829 -3.61 -10.78 -37.32
N LEU A 830 -4.04 -11.08 -36.08
CA LEU A 830 -4.35 -12.45 -35.66
C LEU A 830 -5.54 -13.01 -36.44
N ASN A 831 -6.62 -12.25 -36.60
CA ASN A 831 -7.79 -12.67 -37.37
C ASN A 831 -7.43 -12.93 -38.84
N ASP A 832 -6.61 -12.08 -39.45
CA ASP A 832 -6.10 -12.25 -40.80
C ASP A 832 -5.25 -13.51 -40.91
N TYR A 833 -4.36 -13.74 -39.94
CA TYR A 833 -3.49 -14.91 -39.89
C TYR A 833 -4.31 -16.19 -39.79
N VAL A 834 -5.32 -16.22 -38.91
CA VAL A 834 -6.23 -17.36 -38.74
C VAL A 834 -7.03 -17.64 -40.01
N LYS A 835 -7.51 -16.60 -40.70
CA LYS A 835 -8.32 -16.75 -41.92
C LYS A 835 -7.51 -17.20 -43.13
N ASN A 836 -6.29 -16.68 -43.29
CA ASN A 836 -5.56 -16.75 -44.55
C ASN A 836 -4.33 -17.66 -44.49
N THR A 837 -3.82 -17.97 -43.29
CA THR A 837 -2.52 -18.64 -43.13
C THR A 837 -2.62 -19.96 -42.37
N LEU A 838 -3.60 -20.10 -41.47
CA LEU A 838 -3.79 -21.34 -40.71
C LEU A 838 -4.10 -22.53 -41.65
N PRO A 839 -3.36 -23.66 -41.58
CA PRO A 839 -3.49 -24.76 -42.53
C PRO A 839 -4.91 -25.37 -42.59
N ASN A 840 -5.37 -25.73 -43.80
CA ASN A 840 -6.65 -26.44 -44.04
C ASN A 840 -6.83 -27.72 -43.20
N SER A 841 -5.74 -28.36 -42.74
CA SER A 841 -5.77 -29.55 -41.89
C SER A 841 -6.33 -29.31 -40.47
N LEU A 842 -6.53 -28.04 -40.07
CA LEU A 842 -7.14 -27.66 -38.79
C LEU A 842 -8.65 -27.34 -38.90
N LYS A 843 -9.23 -27.43 -40.11
CA LYS A 843 -10.67 -27.18 -40.36
C LYS A 843 -11.62 -28.16 -39.66
N GLU A 844 -11.13 -29.34 -39.26
CA GLU A 844 -11.90 -30.30 -38.46
C GLU A 844 -12.22 -29.79 -37.04
N PHE A 845 -11.62 -28.68 -36.61
CA PHE A 845 -11.89 -28.04 -35.32
C PHE A 845 -12.79 -26.81 -35.50
N LYS A 846 -14.02 -27.00 -36.01
CA LYS A 846 -15.01 -25.92 -36.22
C LYS A 846 -15.23 -25.05 -34.97
N ILE A 847 -15.22 -25.67 -33.78
CA ILE A 847 -15.28 -25.00 -32.46
C ILE A 847 -14.11 -24.01 -32.27
N PHE A 848 -12.90 -24.37 -32.70
CA PHE A 848 -11.69 -23.53 -32.62
C PHE A 848 -11.81 -22.29 -33.49
N ILE A 849 -12.21 -22.45 -34.77
CA ILE A 849 -12.35 -21.35 -35.72
C ILE A 849 -13.48 -20.40 -35.30
N ALA A 850 -14.63 -20.93 -34.88
CA ALA A 850 -15.75 -20.11 -34.40
C ALA A 850 -15.39 -19.32 -33.13
N THR A 851 -14.66 -19.93 -32.20
CA THR A 851 -14.16 -19.24 -30.99
C THR A 851 -13.16 -18.14 -31.37
N LEU A 852 -12.29 -18.36 -32.37
CA LEU A 852 -11.34 -17.36 -32.88
C LEU A 852 -11.99 -16.24 -33.69
N LEU A 853 -13.14 -16.46 -34.33
CA LEU A 853 -13.82 -15.45 -35.13
C LEU A 853 -14.99 -14.74 -34.41
N ASN A 854 -15.25 -15.07 -33.14
CA ASN A 854 -16.38 -14.59 -32.34
C ASN A 854 -17.75 -15.00 -32.90
N ASN A 855 -17.82 -16.16 -33.57
CA ASN A 855 -19.07 -16.72 -34.10
C ASN A 855 -19.70 -17.75 -33.13
N ARG A 856 -19.44 -17.62 -31.82
CA ARG A 856 -20.09 -18.47 -30.79
C ARG A 856 -21.26 -17.74 -30.14
N LYS A 857 -22.45 -18.35 -30.15
CA LYS A 857 -23.72 -17.78 -29.66
C LYS A 857 -24.30 -18.68 -28.58
N ILE A 858 -24.46 -18.15 -27.38
CA ILE A 858 -24.94 -18.89 -26.21
C ILE A 858 -26.20 -18.21 -25.65
N GLY A 859 -27.27 -18.97 -25.50
CA GLY A 859 -28.54 -18.56 -24.89
C GLY A 859 -28.56 -18.69 -23.36
N ASN A 860 -29.75 -18.76 -22.79
CA ASN A 860 -30.05 -18.93 -21.37
C ASN A 860 -31.29 -19.84 -21.21
N ASP A 861 -31.70 -20.14 -19.97
CA ASP A 861 -32.76 -21.13 -19.69
C ASP A 861 -34.21 -20.70 -20.09
N ASN A 862 -34.39 -19.62 -20.87
CA ASN A 862 -35.69 -19.17 -21.37
C ASN A 862 -35.82 -19.47 -22.87
N ASN A 863 -37.06 -19.60 -23.36
CA ASN A 863 -37.33 -19.77 -24.80
C ASN A 863 -36.85 -18.55 -25.62
N GLN A 864 -35.90 -18.78 -26.53
CA GLN A 864 -35.22 -17.77 -27.32
C GLN A 864 -35.25 -18.05 -28.84
N THR A 865 -34.90 -17.03 -29.62
CA THR A 865 -34.58 -17.17 -31.04
C THR A 865 -33.16 -16.68 -31.27
N ILE A 866 -32.29 -17.56 -31.78
CA ILE A 866 -30.86 -17.30 -31.98
C ILE A 866 -30.55 -17.37 -33.48
N TYR A 867 -29.90 -16.33 -34.00
CA TYR A 867 -29.56 -16.22 -35.42
C TYR A 867 -28.05 -16.42 -35.61
N GLY A 868 -27.67 -17.40 -36.43
CA GLY A 868 -26.37 -17.64 -37.04
C GLY A 868 -25.94 -16.55 -38.02
N SER A 869 -24.79 -16.73 -38.64
CA SER A 869 -24.18 -15.81 -39.60
C SER A 869 -23.90 -16.54 -40.92
N ASN A 870 -23.22 -15.88 -41.88
CA ASN A 870 -22.76 -16.57 -43.10
C ASN A 870 -21.36 -17.19 -42.94
N GLN A 871 -20.93 -17.44 -41.70
CA GLN A 871 -19.64 -18.06 -41.34
C GLN A 871 -19.92 -19.26 -40.42
N THR A 872 -18.93 -20.13 -40.19
CA THR A 872 -19.04 -21.20 -39.19
C THR A 872 -19.37 -20.63 -37.81
N ASP A 873 -20.58 -20.93 -37.32
CA ASP A 873 -21.10 -20.58 -36.01
C ASP A 873 -21.08 -21.78 -35.05
N VAL A 874 -20.98 -21.49 -33.75
CA VAL A 874 -21.25 -22.47 -32.67
C VAL A 874 -22.43 -21.96 -31.85
N ILE A 875 -23.54 -22.68 -31.83
CA ILE A 875 -24.81 -22.24 -31.23
C ILE A 875 -25.21 -23.18 -30.10
N ASN A 876 -25.49 -22.65 -28.91
CA ASN A 876 -25.99 -23.38 -27.75
C ASN A 876 -27.13 -22.58 -27.09
N GLY A 877 -28.34 -23.14 -27.00
CA GLY A 877 -29.51 -22.47 -26.42
C GLY A 877 -29.52 -22.41 -24.90
N LYS A 878 -28.89 -23.38 -24.22
CA LYS A 878 -29.13 -23.75 -22.81
C LYS A 878 -30.51 -24.38 -22.63
N GLY A 879 -31.24 -24.10 -21.55
CA GLY A 879 -32.59 -24.64 -21.33
C GLY A 879 -33.69 -23.79 -21.99
N GLY A 880 -34.94 -24.24 -21.92
CA GLY A 880 -36.06 -23.56 -22.59
C GLY A 880 -36.42 -24.23 -23.92
N ASP A 881 -37.45 -23.76 -24.62
CA ASP A 881 -37.77 -24.26 -25.98
C ASP A 881 -37.33 -23.21 -27.02
N ASP A 882 -36.18 -23.44 -27.65
CA ASP A 882 -35.50 -22.45 -28.49
C ASP A 882 -35.69 -22.67 -30.00
N LYS A 883 -35.38 -21.61 -30.77
CA LYS A 883 -35.29 -21.65 -32.24
C LYS A 883 -33.93 -21.14 -32.73
N PHE A 884 -33.18 -21.97 -33.44
CA PHE A 884 -31.91 -21.59 -34.05
C PHE A 884 -32.05 -21.42 -35.57
N TYR A 885 -31.44 -20.38 -36.13
CA TYR A 885 -31.38 -20.11 -37.57
C TYR A 885 -29.92 -20.04 -38.02
N GLY A 886 -29.34 -21.11 -38.59
CA GLY A 886 -27.90 -21.21 -38.90
C GLY A 886 -27.40 -20.20 -39.94
N ALA A 887 -28.23 -19.86 -40.91
CA ALA A 887 -27.88 -19.07 -42.09
C ALA A 887 -26.90 -19.81 -43.04
N GLY A 888 -25.60 -19.56 -43.03
CA GLY A 888 -24.68 -20.26 -43.93
C GLY A 888 -23.27 -20.39 -43.38
N GLY A 889 -22.49 -21.35 -43.89
CA GLY A 889 -21.25 -21.77 -43.24
C GLY A 889 -21.44 -23.12 -42.57
N ASP A 890 -20.35 -23.73 -42.12
CA ASP A 890 -20.40 -25.04 -41.49
C ASP A 890 -20.63 -24.88 -39.97
N ASP A 891 -21.87 -25.03 -39.51
CA ASP A 891 -22.30 -24.69 -38.16
C ASP A 891 -22.27 -25.88 -37.19
N LEU A 892 -22.10 -25.60 -35.90
CA LEU A 892 -22.14 -26.59 -34.83
C LEU A 892 -23.17 -26.23 -33.77
N TYR A 893 -24.10 -27.14 -33.51
CA TYR A 893 -25.17 -26.99 -32.52
C TYR A 893 -24.88 -27.85 -31.28
N GLU A 894 -24.77 -27.22 -30.12
CA GLU A 894 -24.39 -27.86 -28.85
C GLU A 894 -25.60 -27.96 -27.91
N PHE A 895 -25.85 -29.16 -27.38
CA PHE A 895 -26.98 -29.46 -26.49
C PHE A 895 -26.53 -30.07 -25.15
N ASP A 896 -26.77 -29.32 -24.07
CA ASP A 896 -26.46 -29.70 -22.69
C ASP A 896 -27.65 -30.44 -22.01
N LYS A 897 -27.48 -30.90 -20.76
CA LYS A 897 -28.56 -31.56 -20.02
C LYS A 897 -29.73 -30.60 -19.75
N ASN A 898 -30.95 -31.02 -20.12
CA ASN A 898 -32.21 -30.26 -20.01
C ASN A 898 -32.39 -29.11 -21.02
N PHE A 899 -31.90 -29.29 -22.25
CA PHE A 899 -32.05 -28.32 -23.33
C PHE A 899 -33.51 -27.96 -23.73
N GLY A 900 -34.51 -28.68 -23.23
CA GLY A 900 -35.93 -28.42 -23.56
C GLY A 900 -36.34 -28.96 -24.93
N ASN A 901 -37.23 -28.27 -25.66
CA ASN A 901 -37.71 -28.70 -26.98
C ASN A 901 -37.31 -27.71 -28.09
N ASP A 902 -36.11 -27.90 -28.62
CA ASP A 902 -35.51 -26.96 -29.55
C ASP A 902 -35.79 -27.28 -31.02
N ILE A 903 -35.74 -26.23 -31.86
CA ILE A 903 -35.93 -26.31 -33.30
C ILE A 903 -34.76 -25.65 -34.03
N ILE A 904 -34.14 -26.38 -34.95
CA ILE A 904 -33.07 -25.87 -35.82
C ILE A 904 -33.61 -25.64 -37.24
N TYR A 905 -33.33 -24.45 -37.78
CA TYR A 905 -33.53 -24.07 -39.17
C TYR A 905 -32.18 -23.79 -39.82
N ASP A 906 -31.67 -24.78 -40.55
CA ASP A 906 -30.39 -24.67 -41.24
C ASP A 906 -30.41 -25.47 -42.55
N THR A 907 -29.95 -24.83 -43.63
CA THR A 907 -30.08 -25.35 -45.00
C THR A 907 -28.80 -25.23 -45.82
N GLN A 908 -27.70 -24.74 -45.24
CA GLN A 908 -26.43 -24.55 -45.94
C GLN A 908 -25.27 -25.02 -45.07
N GLY A 909 -24.17 -25.47 -45.69
CA GLY A 909 -22.96 -25.93 -45.00
C GLY A 909 -23.02 -27.37 -44.48
N ASP A 910 -21.84 -27.87 -44.08
CA ASP A 910 -21.68 -29.18 -43.44
C ASP A 910 -21.85 -29.03 -41.92
N ASN A 911 -23.07 -29.21 -41.43
CA ASN A 911 -23.44 -28.88 -40.04
C ASN A 911 -23.29 -30.07 -39.08
N GLU A 912 -22.92 -29.79 -37.83
CA GLU A 912 -22.69 -30.80 -36.78
C GLU A 912 -23.61 -30.57 -35.57
N ILE A 913 -24.12 -31.66 -34.98
CA ILE A 913 -24.88 -31.62 -33.72
C ILE A 913 -24.09 -32.39 -32.66
N VAL A 914 -23.81 -31.73 -31.54
CA VAL A 914 -23.03 -32.29 -30.44
C VAL A 914 -23.88 -32.30 -29.17
N PHE A 915 -23.99 -33.46 -28.55
CA PHE A 915 -24.59 -33.63 -27.22
C PHE A 915 -23.48 -33.72 -26.17
N THR A 916 -23.59 -32.94 -25.10
CA THR A 916 -22.59 -32.77 -24.03
C THR A 916 -23.12 -33.29 -22.69
N ASP A 917 -22.45 -32.98 -21.56
CA ASP A 917 -22.94 -33.24 -20.18
C ASP A 917 -23.45 -34.66 -19.87
N GLY A 918 -22.74 -35.67 -20.39
CA GLY A 918 -22.99 -37.08 -20.09
C GLY A 918 -24.16 -37.69 -20.85
N ILE A 919 -24.66 -37.03 -21.91
CA ILE A 919 -25.62 -37.59 -22.85
C ILE A 919 -24.87 -38.52 -23.81
N ALA A 920 -25.04 -39.83 -23.65
CA ALA A 920 -24.43 -40.80 -24.55
C ALA A 920 -25.37 -41.11 -25.72
N LEU A 921 -24.81 -41.59 -26.84
CA LEU A 921 -25.61 -41.99 -28.02
C LEU A 921 -26.73 -42.99 -27.68
N LYS A 922 -26.50 -43.86 -26.69
CA LYS A 922 -27.49 -44.83 -26.18
C LYS A 922 -28.72 -44.18 -25.51
N ASP A 923 -28.60 -42.92 -25.09
CA ASP A 923 -29.68 -42.17 -24.42
C ASP A 923 -30.56 -41.44 -25.45
N LEU A 924 -30.21 -41.52 -26.73
CA LEU A 924 -30.88 -40.84 -27.83
C LEU A 924 -31.63 -41.82 -28.73
N SER A 925 -32.77 -41.38 -29.26
CA SER A 925 -33.46 -42.06 -30.34
C SER A 925 -33.77 -41.10 -31.49
N PHE A 926 -33.68 -41.61 -32.72
CA PHE A 926 -33.75 -40.82 -33.93
C PHE A 926 -34.98 -41.23 -34.74
N LYS A 927 -35.76 -40.25 -35.19
CA LYS A 927 -36.95 -40.48 -36.01
C LYS A 927 -37.00 -39.46 -37.13
N LYS A 928 -37.12 -39.95 -38.37
CA LYS A 928 -37.43 -39.09 -39.52
C LYS A 928 -38.94 -38.84 -39.60
N LEU A 929 -39.35 -37.58 -39.71
CA LEU A 929 -40.72 -37.15 -39.95
C LEU A 929 -40.74 -36.22 -41.16
N ASN A 930 -41.21 -36.71 -42.31
CA ASN A 930 -41.13 -35.97 -43.58
C ASN A 930 -39.67 -35.57 -43.91
N ASN A 931 -39.41 -34.25 -44.03
CA ASN A 931 -38.09 -33.67 -44.23
C ASN A 931 -37.42 -33.28 -42.90
N ASP A 932 -37.95 -33.69 -41.76
CA ASP A 932 -37.44 -33.30 -40.45
C ASP A 932 -36.78 -34.51 -39.77
N LEU A 933 -35.63 -34.29 -39.12
CA LEU A 933 -34.98 -35.23 -38.22
C LEU A 933 -35.36 -34.87 -36.79
N VAL A 934 -36.04 -35.78 -36.10
CA VAL A 934 -36.40 -35.64 -34.68
C VAL A 934 -35.45 -36.49 -33.83
N ILE A 935 -34.84 -35.86 -32.83
CA ILE A 935 -33.94 -36.51 -31.87
C ILE A 935 -34.60 -36.43 -30.48
N LEU A 936 -34.67 -37.57 -29.78
CA LEU A 936 -35.42 -37.72 -28.52
C LEU A 936 -34.53 -38.20 -27.37
N GLN A 937 -34.69 -37.58 -26.20
CA GLN A 937 -34.06 -38.01 -24.95
C GLN A 937 -35.09 -37.97 -23.80
N ASN A 938 -35.49 -39.11 -23.23
CA ASN A 938 -36.31 -39.24 -22.00
C ASN A 938 -37.43 -38.17 -21.78
N LYS A 939 -38.28 -37.92 -22.81
CA LYS A 939 -39.40 -36.95 -22.89
C LYS A 939 -39.08 -35.51 -23.32
N ASN A 940 -37.83 -35.16 -23.64
CA ASN A 940 -37.47 -33.91 -24.34
C ASN A 940 -37.27 -34.18 -25.84
N TYR A 941 -37.65 -33.23 -26.70
CA TYR A 941 -37.74 -33.41 -28.16
C TYR A 941 -36.98 -32.30 -28.92
N ILE A 942 -35.95 -32.64 -29.70
CA ILE A 942 -35.38 -31.72 -30.70
C ILE A 942 -36.03 -32.02 -32.05
N ASN A 943 -36.59 -31.01 -32.71
CA ASN A 943 -37.14 -31.15 -34.06
C ASN A 943 -36.27 -30.35 -35.05
N ASN A 944 -35.45 -31.03 -35.84
CA ASN A 944 -34.59 -30.40 -36.83
C ASN A 944 -35.26 -30.46 -38.21
N LYS A 945 -35.41 -29.32 -38.88
CA LYS A 945 -36.00 -29.24 -40.22
C LYS A 945 -34.90 -29.17 -41.27
N THR A 946 -34.42 -30.32 -41.72
CA THR A 946 -33.34 -30.44 -42.71
C THR A 946 -33.88 -30.89 -44.07
N VAL A 947 -34.01 -29.96 -45.02
CA VAL A 947 -34.31 -30.35 -46.40
C VAL A 947 -33.08 -31.06 -46.97
N PHE A 948 -33.18 -32.37 -47.21
CA PHE A 948 -32.17 -33.12 -47.96
C PHE A 948 -32.03 -32.55 -49.38
N TYR A 949 -30.80 -32.23 -49.77
CA TYR A 949 -30.31 -32.45 -51.13
C TYR A 949 -29.07 -33.34 -51.08
#